data_AF-Q1N4A0-F1
#
_entry.id   AF-Q1N4A0-F1
#
_cell.length_a   1.000
_cell.length_b   1.000
_cell.length_c   1.000
_cell.angle_alpha   90.00
_cell.angle_beta   90.00
_cell.angle_gamma   90.00
#
_symmetry.space_group_name_H-M   'P 1'
#
loop_
_entity.id
_entity.type
_entity.pdbx_description
1 polymer ?
#
loop_
_entity_poly.entity_id
_entity_poly.type
_entity_poly.pdbx_seq_one_letter_code
_entity_poly.pdbx_strand_id
1 'polypeptide(L)'
;MIKKIIFTTSLFSILSACGGGGSSDSNEPVSISVRSLERVATEETPYSFSPTLLSGSGDITYSVANKPAWLDFDQSTGVLSGTPDDDDVGIHSGIIVTATNAASSSSYGPFSITVNGINDAPEISDQTITLDNFNVSNTLSLAINDNDHTNSQLELMITDQPAHGTVTVNPSNASLVTYQANLLNAKEGDSFKVKLSDGELESDEAEIQIQFSDTTPASITTLPGEGALNVSTSAKLILSSDDPFDVDTLTYNSVSGACTGYLQVSSDGFTNCIGISDVNVDKLATFVSILFIEALEENTEYQIRLSSDIKSVFDASYIVSDSSFQTANGLLITEVSECFYFDYPCWFEVYNPTSSTIDLSTYQLQSTYRTQSDFFYYNRVRDFSLPNRTVLPGQYVVVRSDRNGDLMSQNNRVFYIHDNDFSPFWLDNGYINLTKDGVSKDLIVFNDQFSPSEENWVGPVANAPRSELNKFGSSIGRNGSNADTNTAADWTRYETATLGGPNDVQCLDDLDQDGIPDCSEQPGSTFAGLPLYDWGARAGQKDIFIEIDYMDATNNGAQPADAGITPRKEALQKVKDVFASRGIVVHFDVGDLYDPGSGINPDEFNLGGGDEVPFQNQVDFDNQPTVYDYKLDHFDYARFQIFHYALFANTIEAGSTIGGQAEILGNDMIISLGDMGLNTSTPEQENKLINYQAVTLMHELGHNLGLQHGGFEEKNYKANYVSVMNYLYSFNGLPEIGKNEGDRLYNYFYDDVEDCAGTLTNSFESDSFVMDFSDGDAINLNAYSLNETLGLGFVDSTGVDYNCDGDSDDTQVNFAQNFPELNGTWSDHDDWSNIKLGFYRYAAGSRNLSLESDKDTEMMPDKVGDDRSPVAKEYGFSPRSRSQQRAHTSH
;
A
#
# COMPACT_ATOMS: atom_id res chain seq x y z
N MET A 1 -44.02 29.20 8.21
CA MET A 1 -44.84 30.27 7.58
C MET A 1 -46.32 29.98 7.80
N ILE A 2 -47.12 30.93 8.33
CA ILE A 2 -48.56 31.23 8.04
C ILE A 2 -49.57 30.06 8.24
N LYS A 3 -50.72 30.11 8.94
CA LYS A 3 -51.60 31.16 9.52
C LYS A 3 -52.63 30.48 10.44
N LYS A 4 -53.10 31.24 11.45
CA LYS A 4 -54.36 31.06 12.21
C LYS A 4 -55.60 30.93 11.32
N ILE A 5 -56.62 30.18 11.78
CA ILE A 5 -58.05 30.54 11.64
C ILE A 5 -58.84 30.13 12.92
N ILE A 6 -59.68 31.06 13.38
CA ILE A 6 -60.63 31.01 14.50
C ILE A 6 -62.04 30.68 13.94
N PHE A 7 -62.91 29.96 14.67
CA PHE A 7 -64.33 30.36 14.79
C PHE A 7 -65.02 29.79 16.05
N THR A 8 -65.83 30.67 16.64
CA THR A 8 -66.59 30.68 17.88
C THR A 8 -67.93 29.93 17.84
N THR A 9 -68.45 29.49 19.00
CA THR A 9 -69.90 29.47 19.27
C THR A 9 -70.22 29.83 20.73
N SER A 10 -71.15 30.77 20.89
CA SER A 10 -71.64 31.31 22.17
C SER A 10 -72.93 30.63 22.61
N LEU A 11 -73.18 30.52 23.92
CA LEU A 11 -74.50 30.21 24.49
C LEU A 11 -74.77 31.12 25.70
N PHE A 12 -75.96 31.76 25.76
CA PHE A 12 -76.48 32.35 27.00
C PHE A 12 -78.02 32.25 27.08
N SER A 13 -78.46 31.70 28.23
CA SER A 13 -79.58 32.08 29.11
C SER A 13 -81.09 31.88 28.79
N ILE A 14 -81.67 30.92 29.54
CA ILE A 14 -82.84 30.88 30.49
C ILE A 14 -84.29 31.32 30.14
N LEU A 15 -85.23 30.49 30.68
CA LEU A 15 -86.65 30.65 31.13
C LEU A 15 -87.74 30.45 30.04
N SER A 16 -88.91 29.83 30.24
CA SER A 16 -89.66 29.20 31.35
C SER A 16 -90.88 28.47 30.77
N ALA A 17 -91.34 27.34 31.33
CA ALA A 17 -92.77 26.96 31.40
C ALA A 17 -93.02 25.81 32.37
N CYS A 18 -94.16 25.90 33.06
CA CYS A 18 -94.61 25.08 34.19
C CYS A 18 -95.52 23.91 33.76
N GLY A 19 -95.50 22.78 34.46
CA GLY A 19 -96.48 21.69 34.35
C GLY A 19 -96.12 20.52 35.25
N GLY A 20 -96.88 20.29 36.32
CA GLY A 20 -96.52 19.37 37.41
C GLY A 20 -97.08 17.95 37.33
N GLY A 21 -96.55 17.09 38.22
CA GLY A 21 -97.31 16.00 38.85
C GLY A 21 -96.86 14.55 38.59
N GLY A 22 -96.07 13.99 39.51
CA GLY A 22 -96.39 12.69 40.14
C GLY A 22 -95.86 11.37 39.55
N SER A 23 -94.69 10.96 40.07
CA SER A 23 -94.31 9.60 40.55
C SER A 23 -94.38 8.37 39.61
N SER A 24 -93.19 7.93 39.21
CA SER A 24 -92.62 6.65 39.67
C SER A 24 -91.10 6.66 39.48
N ASP A 25 -90.33 6.54 40.57
CA ASP A 25 -88.90 6.22 40.51
C ASP A 25 -88.76 4.81 39.89
N SER A 26 -88.52 4.76 38.59
CA SER A 26 -87.90 3.62 37.95
C SER A 26 -86.43 3.95 37.75
N ASN A 27 -85.53 3.39 38.58
CA ASN A 27 -84.10 3.43 38.26
C ASN A 27 -83.93 2.80 36.88
N GLU A 28 -83.39 3.56 35.95
CA GLU A 28 -83.15 3.05 34.61
C GLU A 28 -81.97 2.07 34.62
N PRO A 29 -82.02 1.00 33.79
CA PRO A 29 -80.92 0.06 33.69
C PRO A 29 -79.64 0.77 33.23
N VAL A 30 -78.54 0.44 33.90
CA VAL A 30 -77.20 0.95 33.59
C VAL A 30 -76.77 0.46 32.22
N SER A 31 -76.30 1.38 31.39
CA SER A 31 -75.57 1.09 30.15
C SER A 31 -74.30 1.93 30.14
N ILE A 32 -73.16 1.26 30.05
CA ILE A 32 -71.84 1.91 29.97
C ILE A 32 -71.31 1.77 28.53
N SER A 33 -70.63 2.80 28.06
CA SER A 33 -69.83 2.79 26.84
C SER A 33 -68.56 3.58 27.11
N VAL A 34 -67.71 3.73 26.10
CA VAL A 34 -66.57 4.64 26.19
C VAL A 34 -66.68 5.66 25.08
N ARG A 35 -66.32 6.90 25.39
CA ARG A 35 -66.10 7.93 24.39
C ARG A 35 -64.66 7.93 23.87
N SER A 36 -63.72 7.45 24.68
CA SER A 36 -62.29 7.42 24.35
C SER A 36 -61.92 6.15 23.59
N LEU A 37 -61.20 6.32 22.47
CA LEU A 37 -60.55 5.26 21.71
C LEU A 37 -59.08 5.08 22.13
N GLU A 38 -58.56 5.87 23.06
CA GLU A 38 -57.15 5.80 23.48
C GLU A 38 -56.89 4.52 24.26
N ARG A 39 -56.42 3.51 23.54
CA ARG A 39 -55.95 2.21 24.04
C ARG A 39 -54.44 2.07 23.88
N VAL A 40 -53.77 3.20 23.69
CA VAL A 40 -52.34 3.32 23.54
C VAL A 40 -51.88 4.34 24.58
N ALA A 41 -50.99 3.91 25.46
CA ALA A 41 -50.22 4.79 26.33
C ALA A 41 -48.82 4.92 25.72
N THR A 42 -48.15 6.01 26.05
CA THR A 42 -46.73 6.17 25.77
C THR A 42 -46.03 6.15 27.10
N GLU A 43 -44.92 5.44 27.16
CA GLU A 43 -43.98 5.49 28.26
C GLU A 43 -43.69 6.94 28.71
N GLU A 44 -43.46 7.11 30.01
CA GLU A 44 -43.19 8.38 30.69
C GLU A 44 -44.30 9.45 30.55
N THR A 45 -45.37 9.15 29.82
CA THR A 45 -46.45 10.08 29.52
C THR A 45 -47.69 9.73 30.35
N PRO A 46 -48.28 10.70 31.09
CA PRO A 46 -49.52 10.45 31.82
C PRO A 46 -50.66 9.99 30.91
N TYR A 47 -51.23 8.83 31.21
CA TYR A 47 -52.35 8.22 30.51
C TYR A 47 -53.64 8.32 31.33
N SER A 48 -54.78 8.51 30.65
CA SER A 48 -56.09 8.46 31.28
C SER A 48 -57.15 7.84 30.37
N PHE A 49 -57.90 6.88 30.92
CA PHE A 49 -59.03 6.24 30.26
C PHE A 49 -60.28 6.42 31.10
N SER A 50 -61.31 7.06 30.52
CA SER A 50 -62.56 7.37 31.19
C SER A 50 -63.75 6.68 30.52
N PRO A 51 -64.50 5.81 31.22
CA PRO A 51 -65.76 5.29 30.71
C PRO A 51 -66.86 6.37 30.72
N THR A 52 -67.89 6.19 29.91
CA THR A 52 -69.05 7.07 29.83
C THR A 52 -70.32 6.29 30.14
N LEU A 53 -71.10 6.80 31.09
CA LEU A 53 -72.43 6.27 31.37
C LEU A 53 -73.42 6.76 30.29
N LEU A 54 -74.00 5.85 29.51
CA LEU A 54 -74.96 6.17 28.45
C LEU A 54 -76.39 6.29 28.98
N SER A 55 -76.77 5.41 29.89
CA SER A 55 -78.05 5.42 30.59
C SER A 55 -77.88 4.81 31.98
N GLY A 56 -78.72 5.23 32.92
CA GLY A 56 -78.65 4.78 34.30
C GLY A 56 -78.89 5.95 35.26
N SER A 57 -79.68 5.71 36.28
CA SER A 57 -79.99 6.66 37.34
C SER A 57 -79.82 6.00 38.73
N GLY A 58 -79.74 6.83 39.77
CA GLY A 58 -79.38 6.40 41.12
C GLY A 58 -77.87 6.39 41.39
N ASP A 59 -77.45 5.80 42.50
CA ASP A 59 -76.04 5.68 42.88
C ASP A 59 -75.32 4.66 41.98
N ILE A 60 -74.29 5.11 41.24
CA ILE A 60 -73.48 4.28 40.34
C ILE A 60 -72.12 4.03 40.98
N THR A 61 -71.68 2.77 41.01
CA THR A 61 -70.32 2.37 41.44
C THR A 61 -69.61 1.61 40.34
N TYR A 62 -68.31 1.86 40.17
CA TYR A 62 -67.47 1.22 39.15
C TYR A 62 -66.48 0.21 39.76
N SER A 63 -66.20 -0.86 39.03
CA SER A 63 -65.16 -1.85 39.34
C SER A 63 -64.34 -2.21 38.10
N VAL A 64 -63.06 -2.53 38.25
CA VAL A 64 -62.18 -2.98 37.17
C VAL A 64 -61.58 -4.35 37.44
N ALA A 65 -61.46 -5.17 36.40
CA ALA A 65 -60.73 -6.44 36.40
C ALA A 65 -59.53 -6.37 35.44
N ASN A 66 -58.45 -7.11 35.76
CA ASN A 66 -57.19 -7.18 35.01
C ASN A 66 -56.53 -5.82 34.75
N LYS A 67 -56.61 -4.89 35.71
CA LYS A 67 -55.94 -3.58 35.63
C LYS A 67 -54.40 -3.75 35.68
N PRO A 68 -53.63 -3.17 34.74
CA PRO A 68 -52.18 -3.02 34.85
C PRO A 68 -51.72 -2.47 36.21
N ALA A 69 -50.51 -2.81 36.64
CA ALA A 69 -49.97 -2.36 37.92
C ALA A 69 -49.81 -0.83 37.96
N TRP A 70 -49.31 -0.24 36.87
CA TRP A 70 -49.03 1.18 36.69
C TRP A 70 -50.25 2.11 36.63
N LEU A 71 -51.47 1.56 36.55
CA LEU A 71 -52.72 2.34 36.54
C LEU A 71 -53.35 2.44 37.93
N ASP A 72 -53.82 3.62 38.31
CA ASP A 72 -54.80 3.82 39.37
C ASP A 72 -56.24 3.69 38.84
N PHE A 73 -57.20 3.41 39.73
CA PHE A 73 -58.63 3.30 39.38
C PHE A 73 -59.54 4.04 40.37
N ASP A 74 -60.33 4.99 39.87
CA ASP A 74 -61.34 5.70 40.65
C ASP A 74 -62.68 4.96 40.58
N GLN A 75 -63.12 4.41 41.71
CA GLN A 75 -64.37 3.64 41.81
C GLN A 75 -65.64 4.49 41.66
N SER A 76 -65.55 5.81 41.82
CA SER A 76 -66.69 6.73 41.71
C SER A 76 -66.97 7.16 40.28
N THR A 77 -65.92 7.24 39.45
CA THR A 77 -66.00 7.73 38.06
C THR A 77 -65.68 6.64 37.02
N GLY A 78 -65.02 5.56 37.46
CA GLY A 78 -64.53 4.47 36.61
C GLY A 78 -63.24 4.81 35.85
N VAL A 79 -62.60 5.94 36.14
CA VAL A 79 -61.38 6.40 35.46
C VAL A 79 -60.19 5.52 35.81
N LEU A 80 -59.45 5.11 34.78
CA LEU A 80 -58.10 4.54 34.89
C LEU A 80 -57.07 5.62 34.57
N SER A 81 -56.03 5.81 35.39
CA SER A 81 -54.99 6.80 35.13
C SER A 81 -53.64 6.41 35.71
N GLY A 82 -52.54 6.74 35.06
CA GLY A 82 -51.18 6.44 35.53
C GLY A 82 -50.14 6.83 34.47
N THR A 83 -48.86 6.65 34.79
CA THR A 83 -47.74 6.87 33.86
C THR A 83 -46.93 5.57 33.80
N PRO A 84 -46.83 4.90 32.64
CA PRO A 84 -46.02 3.69 32.51
C PRO A 84 -44.51 4.02 32.41
N ASP A 85 -43.66 3.09 32.84
CA ASP A 85 -42.19 3.11 32.68
C ASP A 85 -41.71 2.05 31.66
N ASP A 86 -40.38 1.94 31.46
CA ASP A 86 -39.73 0.99 30.53
C ASP A 86 -40.23 -0.46 30.73
N ASP A 87 -40.34 -0.88 31.99
CA ASP A 87 -40.76 -2.24 32.36
C ASP A 87 -42.23 -2.51 31.99
N ASP A 88 -43.03 -1.47 31.78
CA ASP A 88 -44.44 -1.55 31.41
C ASP A 88 -44.67 -1.60 29.88
N VAL A 89 -43.64 -1.41 29.04
CA VAL A 89 -43.74 -1.41 27.58
C VAL A 89 -44.32 -2.74 27.06
N GLY A 90 -45.30 -2.65 26.16
CA GLY A 90 -45.99 -3.81 25.59
C GLY A 90 -47.51 -3.85 25.83
N ILE A 91 -48.13 -5.01 25.61
CA ILE A 91 -49.60 -5.14 25.57
C ILE A 91 -50.15 -5.69 26.89
N HIS A 92 -50.91 -4.87 27.59
CA HIS A 92 -51.67 -5.28 28.78
C HIS A 92 -53.12 -5.59 28.41
N SER A 93 -53.53 -6.87 28.48
CA SER A 93 -54.80 -7.36 27.92
C SER A 93 -55.85 -7.78 28.96
N GLY A 94 -57.11 -7.82 28.54
CA GLY A 94 -58.20 -8.43 29.31
C GLY A 94 -58.89 -7.50 30.31
N ILE A 95 -58.68 -6.18 30.17
CA ILE A 95 -59.20 -5.15 31.06
C ILE A 95 -60.73 -5.04 30.89
N ILE A 96 -61.47 -5.09 31.99
CA ILE A 96 -62.95 -4.98 32.00
C ILE A 96 -63.37 -3.97 33.05
N VAL A 97 -64.11 -2.93 32.65
CA VAL A 97 -64.71 -1.94 33.56
C VAL A 97 -66.21 -2.17 33.66
N THR A 98 -66.74 -2.26 34.87
CA THR A 98 -68.16 -2.54 35.13
C THR A 98 -68.80 -1.42 35.95
N ALA A 99 -69.90 -0.86 35.47
CA ALA A 99 -70.75 0.06 36.22
C ALA A 99 -71.97 -0.67 36.77
N THR A 100 -72.33 -0.41 38.03
CA THR A 100 -73.45 -1.08 38.71
C THR A 100 -74.30 -0.08 39.49
N ASN A 101 -75.62 -0.24 39.42
CA ASN A 101 -76.57 0.40 40.33
C ASN A 101 -77.47 -0.67 40.99
N ALA A 102 -78.44 -0.24 41.80
CA ALA A 102 -79.35 -1.16 42.50
C ALA A 102 -80.24 -2.02 41.56
N ALA A 103 -80.38 -1.65 40.29
CA ALA A 103 -81.27 -2.31 39.33
C ALA A 103 -80.53 -3.25 38.35
N SER A 104 -79.32 -2.88 37.88
CA SER A 104 -78.54 -3.68 36.94
C SER A 104 -77.04 -3.35 36.94
N SER A 105 -76.24 -4.21 36.32
CA SER A 105 -74.82 -3.99 36.02
C SER A 105 -74.56 -4.03 34.52
N SER A 106 -73.62 -3.22 34.04
CA SER A 106 -73.18 -3.20 32.64
C SER A 106 -71.65 -3.12 32.59
N SER A 107 -71.04 -3.99 31.77
CA SER A 107 -69.58 -4.08 31.62
C SER A 107 -69.15 -3.62 30.24
N TYR A 108 -68.00 -2.94 30.19
CA TYR A 108 -67.27 -2.61 28.98
C TYR A 108 -65.93 -3.35 28.97
N GLY A 109 -65.70 -4.13 27.92
CA GLY A 109 -64.51 -4.98 27.76
C GLY A 109 -64.85 -6.42 27.36
N PRO A 110 -63.84 -7.31 27.28
CA PRO A 110 -62.43 -7.04 27.53
C PRO A 110 -61.80 -6.12 26.47
N PHE A 111 -60.83 -5.30 26.88
CA PHE A 111 -59.95 -4.53 26.01
C PHE A 111 -58.49 -4.63 26.46
N SER A 112 -57.57 -4.10 25.65
CA SER A 112 -56.14 -4.00 25.97
C SER A 112 -55.69 -2.55 25.96
N ILE A 113 -54.61 -2.26 26.70
CA ILE A 113 -53.82 -1.04 26.59
C ILE A 113 -52.43 -1.45 26.10
N THR A 114 -51.98 -0.86 25.00
CA THR A 114 -50.60 -1.01 24.51
C THR A 114 -49.79 0.17 25.04
N VAL A 115 -48.71 -0.09 25.75
CA VAL A 115 -47.71 0.92 26.08
C VAL A 115 -46.65 0.90 24.98
N ASN A 116 -46.44 2.03 24.31
CA ASN A 116 -45.35 2.23 23.37
C ASN A 116 -44.14 2.78 24.13
N GLY A 117 -42.97 2.18 23.94
CA GLY A 117 -41.71 2.73 24.47
C GLY A 117 -41.33 4.04 23.79
N ILE A 118 -40.52 4.84 24.49
CA ILE A 118 -39.79 6.00 23.94
C ILE A 118 -38.31 5.62 23.89
N ASN A 119 -37.58 6.15 22.91
CA ASN A 119 -36.13 5.94 22.86
C ASN A 119 -35.43 6.79 23.93
N ASP A 120 -34.62 6.15 24.77
CA ASP A 120 -33.77 6.78 25.77
C ASP A 120 -32.33 6.88 25.29
N ALA A 121 -31.59 7.91 25.70
CA ALA A 121 -30.19 8.03 25.31
C ALA A 121 -29.33 7.00 26.05
N PRO A 122 -28.32 6.41 25.40
CA PRO A 122 -27.37 5.52 26.07
C PRO A 122 -26.59 6.23 27.18
N GLU A 123 -26.12 5.46 28.17
CA GLU A 123 -25.33 5.95 29.30
C GLU A 123 -23.90 5.40 29.31
N ILE A 124 -22.93 6.29 29.46
CA ILE A 124 -21.52 5.99 29.76
C ILE A 124 -20.96 7.05 30.71
N SER A 125 -20.17 6.63 31.69
CA SER A 125 -19.50 7.51 32.66
C SER A 125 -17.99 7.39 32.56
N ASP A 126 -17.25 8.34 33.15
CA ASP A 126 -15.79 8.26 33.28
C ASP A 126 -15.36 6.92 33.93
N GLN A 127 -14.28 6.32 33.43
CA GLN A 127 -13.76 5.04 33.92
C GLN A 127 -12.25 5.11 34.10
N THR A 128 -11.72 4.29 34.99
CA THR A 128 -10.28 4.05 35.11
C THR A 128 -10.02 2.56 34.95
N ILE A 129 -9.17 2.21 33.99
CA ILE A 129 -8.81 0.82 33.67
C ILE A 129 -7.33 0.65 33.94
N THR A 130 -6.99 -0.36 34.75
CA THR A 130 -5.60 -0.75 35.01
C THR A 130 -5.25 -1.97 34.18
N LEU A 131 -4.13 -1.90 33.47
CA LEU A 131 -3.60 -2.94 32.61
C LEU A 131 -2.33 -3.55 33.21
N ASP A 132 -2.24 -4.87 33.17
CA ASP A 132 -1.11 -5.62 33.73
C ASP A 132 0.01 -5.88 32.71
N ASN A 133 -0.17 -5.49 31.44
CA ASN A 133 0.85 -5.64 30.39
C ASN A 133 0.94 -4.37 29.55
N PHE A 134 2.14 -3.78 29.46
CA PHE A 134 2.33 -2.47 28.83
C PHE A 134 2.47 -2.51 27.30
N ASN A 135 3.27 -3.44 26.77
CA ASN A 135 3.71 -3.48 25.37
C ASN A 135 2.88 -4.42 24.49
N VAL A 136 1.67 -4.79 24.92
CA VAL A 136 0.75 -5.64 24.15
C VAL A 136 -0.56 -4.92 23.85
N SER A 137 -1.25 -5.40 22.83
CA SER A 137 -2.60 -4.95 22.52
C SER A 137 -3.57 -5.49 23.59
N ASN A 138 -4.28 -4.59 24.27
CA ASN A 138 -5.16 -4.91 25.38
C ASN A 138 -6.62 -4.68 24.99
N THR A 139 -7.47 -5.70 25.11
CA THR A 139 -8.92 -5.54 24.97
C THR A 139 -9.49 -5.00 26.28
N LEU A 140 -10.12 -3.83 26.21
CA LEU A 140 -10.77 -3.16 27.32
C LEU A 140 -12.27 -3.44 27.31
N SER A 141 -12.84 -3.68 28.49
CA SER A 141 -14.29 -3.76 28.67
C SER A 141 -14.78 -2.48 29.34
N LEU A 142 -15.55 -1.68 28.61
CA LEU A 142 -16.17 -0.46 29.09
C LEU A 142 -17.53 -0.78 29.71
N ALA A 143 -17.79 -0.24 30.90
CA ALA A 143 -19.11 -0.26 31.49
C ALA A 143 -20.02 0.72 30.74
N ILE A 144 -20.99 0.19 30.00
CA ILE A 144 -22.02 0.94 29.26
C ILE A 144 -23.41 0.40 29.64
N ASN A 145 -24.43 1.25 29.55
CA ASN A 145 -25.81 0.86 29.78
C ASN A 145 -26.75 1.53 28.78
N ASP A 146 -27.81 0.83 28.42
CA ASP A 146 -28.89 1.32 27.59
C ASP A 146 -30.14 0.45 27.88
N ASN A 147 -31.29 1.08 28.08
CA ASN A 147 -32.50 0.38 28.53
C ASN A 147 -33.30 -0.23 27.38
N ASP A 148 -33.15 0.28 26.15
CA ASP A 148 -33.94 -0.10 24.99
C ASP A 148 -33.13 -0.81 23.88
N HIS A 149 -31.79 -0.81 23.97
CA HIS A 149 -30.86 -1.47 23.05
C HIS A 149 -29.89 -2.44 23.74
N THR A 150 -29.42 -3.43 22.97
CA THR A 150 -28.31 -4.30 23.40
C THR A 150 -26.95 -3.72 22.98
N ASN A 151 -25.85 -4.09 23.64
CA ASN A 151 -24.50 -3.59 23.30
C ASN A 151 -24.06 -3.81 21.84
N SER A 152 -24.67 -4.76 21.12
CA SER A 152 -24.42 -4.99 19.69
C SER A 152 -25.22 -4.07 18.76
N GLN A 153 -26.21 -3.36 19.29
CA GLN A 153 -27.01 -2.35 18.58
C GLN A 153 -26.49 -0.93 18.83
N LEU A 154 -25.59 -0.76 19.81
CA LEU A 154 -24.96 0.52 20.13
C LEU A 154 -23.71 0.74 19.28
N GLU A 155 -23.42 2.00 18.99
CA GLU A 155 -22.20 2.46 18.34
C GLU A 155 -21.39 3.30 19.32
N LEU A 156 -20.13 2.93 19.54
CA LEU A 156 -19.19 3.71 20.34
C LEU A 156 -18.32 4.56 19.43
N MET A 157 -18.29 5.86 19.70
CA MET A 157 -17.49 6.84 18.99
C MET A 157 -16.34 7.32 19.87
N ILE A 158 -15.11 7.24 19.37
CA ILE A 158 -13.93 7.84 20.02
C ILE A 158 -13.89 9.31 19.60
N THR A 159 -14.08 10.22 20.55
CA THR A 159 -14.08 11.67 20.29
C THR A 159 -12.69 12.29 20.44
N ASP A 160 -11.82 11.65 21.22
CA ASP A 160 -10.41 12.03 21.39
C ASP A 160 -9.55 10.78 21.58
N GLN A 161 -8.49 10.64 20.80
CA GLN A 161 -7.56 9.51 20.90
C GLN A 161 -6.57 9.72 22.07
N PRO A 162 -5.95 8.65 22.60
CA PRO A 162 -4.91 8.78 23.61
C PRO A 162 -3.70 9.57 23.10
N ALA A 163 -2.95 10.18 24.02
CA ALA A 163 -1.76 10.96 23.66
C ALA A 163 -0.52 10.07 23.41
N HIS A 164 -0.50 8.86 24.00
CA HIS A 164 0.66 7.98 24.02
C HIS A 164 0.35 6.56 23.50
N GLY A 165 -0.87 6.32 23.04
CA GLY A 165 -1.35 5.05 22.48
C GLY A 165 -2.45 5.26 21.44
N THR A 166 -3.03 4.15 20.99
CA THR A 166 -4.15 4.14 20.03
C THR A 166 -5.28 3.29 20.58
N VAL A 167 -6.53 3.75 20.40
CA VAL A 167 -7.74 2.96 20.67
C VAL A 167 -8.51 2.68 19.39
N THR A 168 -8.95 1.44 19.23
CA THR A 168 -9.85 1.00 18.16
C THR A 168 -11.12 0.38 18.74
N VAL A 169 -12.26 0.60 18.07
CA VAL A 169 -13.57 0.11 18.52
C VAL A 169 -13.81 -1.30 17.95
N ASN A 170 -14.41 -2.18 18.73
CA ASN A 170 -14.91 -3.45 18.21
C ASN A 170 -16.26 -3.22 17.48
N PRO A 171 -16.34 -3.42 16.15
CA PRO A 171 -17.53 -3.09 15.39
C PRO A 171 -18.73 -3.99 15.71
N SER A 172 -18.53 -5.10 16.42
CA SER A 172 -19.58 -6.05 16.80
C SER A 172 -20.04 -5.89 18.26
N ASN A 173 -19.36 -5.06 19.06
CA ASN A 173 -19.69 -4.87 20.48
C ASN A 173 -19.13 -3.55 21.00
N ALA A 174 -19.99 -2.54 21.20
CA ALA A 174 -19.62 -1.21 21.68
C ALA A 174 -18.98 -1.19 23.09
N SER A 175 -19.18 -2.24 23.90
CA SER A 175 -18.53 -2.35 25.22
C SER A 175 -17.07 -2.77 25.14
N LEU A 176 -16.57 -3.16 23.97
CA LEU A 176 -15.20 -3.62 23.78
C LEU A 176 -14.42 -2.69 22.87
N VAL A 177 -13.29 -2.21 23.37
CA VAL A 177 -12.30 -1.46 22.59
C VAL A 177 -10.92 -2.10 22.77
N THR A 178 -10.00 -1.84 21.85
CA THR A 178 -8.63 -2.32 21.95
C THR A 178 -7.71 -1.13 22.13
N TYR A 179 -6.86 -1.14 23.16
CA TYR A 179 -5.85 -0.14 23.42
C TYR A 179 -4.45 -0.72 23.20
N GLN A 180 -3.57 0.05 22.58
CA GLN A 180 -2.15 -0.28 22.43
C GLN A 180 -1.28 0.96 22.71
N ALA A 181 -0.26 0.82 23.56
CA ALA A 181 0.71 1.88 23.81
C ALA A 181 1.70 2.00 22.63
N ASN A 182 2.03 3.22 22.23
CA ASN A 182 2.99 3.51 21.15
C ASN A 182 4.23 4.27 21.66
N LEU A 183 4.15 4.87 22.84
CA LEU A 183 5.22 5.64 23.47
C LEU A 183 5.40 5.21 24.93
N LEU A 184 6.66 5.14 25.40
CA LEU A 184 7.00 4.78 26.78
C LEU A 184 6.26 5.65 27.83
N ASN A 185 5.97 6.91 27.50
CA ASN A 185 5.28 7.84 28.38
C ASN A 185 3.88 7.39 28.80
N ALA A 186 3.23 6.48 28.06
CA ALA A 186 1.95 5.88 28.47
C ALA A 186 2.03 5.20 29.86
N LYS A 187 3.23 4.80 30.32
CA LYS A 187 3.41 4.18 31.64
C LYS A 187 2.99 5.08 32.80
N GLU A 188 3.06 6.40 32.61
CA GLU A 188 2.62 7.40 33.60
C GLU A 188 1.10 7.60 33.59
N GLY A 189 0.40 6.98 32.63
CA GLY A 189 -1.01 7.10 32.38
C GLY A 189 -1.31 7.62 30.97
N ASP A 190 -2.47 7.25 30.46
CA ASP A 190 -3.03 7.77 29.21
C ASP A 190 -4.55 7.92 29.35
N SER A 191 -5.21 8.58 28.40
CA SER A 191 -6.67 8.73 28.45
C SER A 191 -7.24 9.02 27.08
N PHE A 192 -8.44 8.51 26.82
CA PHE A 192 -9.20 8.81 25.60
C PHE A 192 -10.65 9.16 25.97
N LYS A 193 -11.36 9.80 25.04
CA LYS A 193 -12.74 10.23 25.26
C LYS A 193 -13.70 9.55 24.29
N VAL A 194 -14.89 9.26 24.78
CA VAL A 194 -15.90 8.50 24.05
C VAL A 194 -17.31 9.04 24.24
N LYS A 195 -18.14 8.73 23.26
CA LYS A 195 -19.60 8.80 23.34
C LYS A 195 -20.23 7.49 22.86
N LEU A 196 -21.43 7.22 23.31
CA LEU A 196 -22.24 6.08 22.89
C LEU A 196 -23.47 6.59 22.11
N SER A 197 -23.91 5.86 21.10
CA SER A 197 -25.07 6.15 20.28
C SER A 197 -25.90 4.90 20.07
N ASP A 198 -27.22 5.02 20.10
CA ASP A 198 -28.18 3.97 19.72
C ASP A 198 -28.67 4.12 18.27
N GLY A 199 -28.19 5.15 17.56
CA GLY A 199 -28.62 5.52 16.20
C GLY A 199 -29.67 6.63 16.14
N GLU A 200 -30.29 7.00 17.26
CA GLU A 200 -31.25 8.10 17.41
C GLU A 200 -30.78 9.18 18.39
N LEU A 201 -30.20 8.81 19.53
CA LEU A 201 -29.68 9.66 20.60
C LEU A 201 -28.22 9.31 20.95
N GLU A 202 -27.53 10.28 21.57
CA GLU A 202 -26.15 10.13 22.03
C GLU A 202 -26.05 10.36 23.54
N SER A 203 -25.10 9.66 24.16
CA SER A 203 -24.71 9.88 25.55
C SER A 203 -23.98 11.21 25.75
N ASP A 204 -23.83 11.61 27.01
CA ASP A 204 -22.78 12.57 27.40
C ASP A 204 -21.38 11.98 27.13
N GLU A 205 -20.38 12.85 26.95
CA GLU A 205 -18.99 12.43 26.73
C GLU A 205 -18.36 11.93 28.05
N ALA A 206 -17.66 10.80 27.98
CA ALA A 206 -16.94 10.20 29.10
C ALA A 206 -15.43 10.11 28.82
N GLU A 207 -14.61 10.32 29.85
CA GLU A 207 -13.16 10.13 29.82
C GLU A 207 -12.78 8.76 30.38
N ILE A 208 -12.06 7.97 29.58
CA ILE A 208 -11.53 6.67 29.97
C ILE A 208 -10.03 6.81 30.25
N GLN A 209 -9.65 6.68 31.52
CA GLN A 209 -8.26 6.75 31.96
C GLN A 209 -7.61 5.36 31.99
N ILE A 210 -6.40 5.26 31.46
CA ILE A 210 -5.59 4.06 31.40
C ILE A 210 -4.42 4.18 32.37
N GLN A 211 -4.20 3.14 33.17
CA GLN A 211 -3.09 3.00 34.10
C GLN A 211 -2.40 1.64 33.90
N PHE A 212 -1.12 1.53 34.23
CA PHE A 212 -0.35 0.29 34.11
C PHE A 212 0.16 -0.21 35.45
N SER A 213 0.10 -1.52 35.65
CA SER A 213 0.71 -2.23 36.78
C SER A 213 1.31 -3.56 36.31
N ASP A 214 2.38 -3.49 35.52
CA ASP A 214 3.08 -4.70 35.10
C ASP A 214 3.85 -5.33 36.28
N THR A 215 3.61 -6.62 36.50
CA THR A 215 4.27 -7.42 37.54
C THR A 215 4.80 -8.74 36.98
N THR A 216 4.74 -8.91 35.67
CA THR A 216 5.20 -10.13 35.02
C THR A 216 6.72 -10.22 35.06
N PRO A 217 7.31 -11.43 35.14
CA PRO A 217 8.76 -11.57 35.09
C PRO A 217 9.28 -11.21 33.71
N ALA A 218 10.10 -10.17 33.65
CA ALA A 218 10.70 -9.69 32.43
C ALA A 218 11.80 -10.62 31.89
N SER A 219 11.94 -10.71 30.57
CA SER A 219 12.94 -11.49 29.86
C SER A 219 13.68 -10.66 28.81
N ILE A 220 14.92 -11.06 28.50
CA ILE A 220 15.74 -10.46 27.45
C ILE A 220 16.17 -11.55 26.49
N THR A 221 16.05 -11.29 25.19
CA THR A 221 16.67 -12.08 24.14
C THR A 221 17.72 -11.24 23.39
N THR A 222 18.73 -11.90 22.84
CA THR A 222 19.81 -11.24 22.08
C THR A 222 19.75 -11.62 20.61
N LEU A 223 20.14 -10.69 19.74
CA LEU A 223 20.51 -10.94 18.35
C LEU A 223 21.88 -10.30 18.10
N PRO A 224 22.94 -11.04 17.73
CA PRO A 224 22.98 -12.49 17.48
C PRO A 224 22.47 -13.32 18.67
N GLY A 225 21.73 -14.37 18.34
CA GLY A 225 21.20 -15.32 19.31
C GLY A 225 22.27 -16.26 19.84
N GLU A 226 21.91 -17.01 20.88
CA GLU A 226 22.78 -18.05 21.45
C GLU A 226 23.20 -19.08 20.39
N GLY A 227 24.52 -19.28 20.27
CA GLY A 227 25.13 -20.24 19.35
C GLY A 227 25.13 -19.83 17.88
N ALA A 228 24.80 -18.57 17.56
CA ALA A 228 24.82 -18.09 16.17
C ALA A 228 26.24 -18.16 15.58
N LEU A 229 26.36 -18.72 14.37
CA LEU A 229 27.58 -18.77 13.58
C LEU A 229 27.51 -17.75 12.44
N ASN A 230 28.65 -17.53 11.79
CA ASN A 230 28.79 -16.66 10.63
C ASN A 230 28.23 -15.24 10.79
N VAL A 231 28.27 -14.73 12.03
CA VAL A 231 27.83 -13.37 12.35
C VAL A 231 28.74 -12.34 11.66
N SER A 232 28.14 -11.28 11.10
CA SER A 232 28.91 -10.20 10.48
C SER A 232 29.90 -9.56 11.45
N THR A 233 31.09 -9.22 10.97
CA THR A 233 32.07 -8.45 11.76
C THR A 233 31.60 -7.04 12.07
N SER A 234 30.63 -6.52 11.31
CA SER A 234 29.93 -5.26 11.58
C SER A 234 28.58 -5.46 12.27
N ALA A 235 28.26 -6.67 12.74
CA ALA A 235 26.98 -6.95 13.39
C ALA A 235 26.74 -6.05 14.61
N LYS A 236 25.49 -5.62 14.75
CA LYS A 236 24.99 -4.95 15.95
C LYS A 236 24.56 -6.01 16.97
N LEU A 237 24.60 -5.67 18.25
CA LEU A 237 23.92 -6.44 19.28
C LEU A 237 22.54 -5.82 19.52
N ILE A 238 21.47 -6.57 19.31
CA ILE A 238 20.11 -6.16 19.63
C ILE A 238 19.67 -6.91 20.89
N LEU A 239 19.19 -6.17 21.88
CA LEU A 239 18.49 -6.70 23.05
C LEU A 239 16.99 -6.45 22.86
N SER A 240 16.20 -7.51 22.89
CA SER A 240 14.73 -7.43 22.79
C SER A 240 14.12 -7.89 24.10
N SER A 241 13.11 -7.16 24.57
CA SER A 241 12.44 -7.46 25.83
C SER A 241 10.93 -7.38 25.74
N ASP A 242 10.29 -8.22 26.53
CA ASP A 242 8.86 -8.19 26.84
C ASP A 242 8.46 -7.06 27.81
N ASP A 243 9.41 -6.39 28.46
CA ASP A 243 9.17 -5.19 29.28
C ASP A 243 10.08 -4.04 28.85
N PRO A 244 9.60 -2.79 28.88
CA PRO A 244 10.45 -1.63 28.62
C PRO A 244 11.66 -1.55 29.56
N PHE A 245 12.86 -1.43 29.01
CA PHE A 245 14.10 -1.23 29.72
C PHE A 245 14.10 0.11 30.48
N ASP A 246 14.53 0.08 31.74
CA ASP A 246 15.09 1.27 32.38
C ASP A 246 16.52 1.46 31.85
N VAL A 247 16.63 2.28 30.81
CA VAL A 247 17.87 2.55 30.08
C VAL A 247 18.99 3.10 30.98
N ASP A 248 18.65 3.75 32.10
CA ASP A 248 19.64 4.26 33.05
C ASP A 248 20.37 3.11 33.78
N THR A 249 19.76 1.92 33.85
CA THR A 249 20.38 0.72 34.42
C THR A 249 21.26 -0.02 33.42
N LEU A 250 21.14 0.24 32.12
CA LEU A 250 21.92 -0.44 31.08
C LEU A 250 23.36 0.12 31.03
N THR A 251 24.20 -0.31 31.96
CA THR A 251 25.61 0.09 32.03
C THR A 251 26.51 -0.85 31.22
N TYR A 252 27.53 -0.30 30.58
CA TYR A 252 28.42 -1.03 29.67
C TYR A 252 29.82 -0.41 29.58
N ASN A 253 30.75 -1.12 28.95
CA ASN A 253 32.07 -0.61 28.62
C ASN A 253 31.99 0.39 27.44
N SER A 254 32.19 1.68 27.70
CA SER A 254 32.28 2.70 26.63
C SER A 254 33.65 2.74 25.93
N VAL A 255 34.59 1.90 26.35
CA VAL A 255 35.92 1.68 25.76
C VAL A 255 36.33 0.23 26.01
N SER A 256 37.11 -0.34 25.10
CA SER A 256 37.65 -1.70 25.28
C SER A 256 38.62 -1.76 26.46
N GLY A 257 38.55 -2.82 27.26
CA GLY A 257 39.40 -2.99 28.46
C GLY A 257 38.78 -3.94 29.47
N ALA A 258 39.18 -3.84 30.75
CA ALA A 258 38.62 -4.69 31.80
C ALA A 258 37.08 -4.62 31.85
N CYS A 259 36.42 -5.77 31.93
CA CYS A 259 34.96 -5.86 31.92
C CYS A 259 34.32 -5.14 33.12
N THR A 260 33.41 -4.22 32.83
CA THR A 260 32.62 -3.43 33.78
C THR A 260 31.17 -3.29 33.27
N GLY A 261 30.28 -2.76 34.09
CA GLY A 261 28.86 -2.62 33.72
C GLY A 261 28.09 -3.95 33.71
N TYR A 262 26.82 -3.85 33.36
CA TYR A 262 25.83 -4.94 33.39
C TYR A 262 25.62 -5.61 32.03
N LEU A 263 25.95 -4.93 30.93
CA LEU A 263 26.09 -5.51 29.60
C LEU A 263 27.58 -5.66 29.28
N GLN A 264 28.01 -6.90 29.04
CA GLN A 264 29.39 -7.25 28.76
C GLN A 264 29.47 -8.10 27.51
N VAL A 265 30.38 -7.77 26.59
CA VAL A 265 30.68 -8.57 25.39
C VAL A 265 32.17 -8.80 25.31
N SER A 266 32.62 -10.04 25.16
CA SER A 266 34.03 -10.43 25.28
C SER A 266 34.38 -11.63 24.42
N SER A 267 35.57 -11.64 23.81
CA SER A 267 36.15 -12.81 23.12
C SER A 267 37.21 -13.58 23.94
N ASP A 268 37.55 -13.14 25.16
CA ASP A 268 38.67 -13.70 25.95
C ASP A 268 38.26 -14.19 27.35
N GLY A 269 37.02 -14.65 27.48
CA GLY A 269 36.47 -15.17 28.74
C GLY A 269 36.27 -14.08 29.81
N PHE A 270 35.91 -12.87 29.39
CA PHE A 270 35.67 -11.68 30.20
C PHE A 270 36.92 -11.16 30.92
N THR A 271 38.10 -11.39 30.34
CA THR A 271 39.32 -10.71 30.78
C THR A 271 39.28 -9.25 30.30
N ASN A 272 38.87 -9.04 29.05
CA ASN A 272 38.58 -7.74 28.46
C ASN A 272 37.22 -7.79 27.76
N CYS A 273 36.48 -6.69 27.88
CA CYS A 273 35.23 -6.46 27.17
C CYS A 273 35.46 -5.45 26.04
N ILE A 274 34.70 -5.62 24.96
CA ILE A 274 34.69 -4.72 23.81
C ILE A 274 34.01 -3.41 24.21
N GLY A 275 34.50 -2.31 23.67
CA GLY A 275 33.85 -1.00 23.81
C GLY A 275 32.61 -0.88 22.93
N ILE A 276 31.56 -0.31 23.50
CA ILE A 276 30.30 0.06 22.84
C ILE A 276 30.34 1.55 22.50
N SER A 277 30.10 1.87 21.23
CA SER A 277 30.14 3.23 20.68
C SER A 277 28.80 3.95 20.82
N ASP A 278 27.71 3.21 20.65
CA ASP A 278 26.37 3.78 20.64
C ASP A 278 25.31 2.77 21.11
N VAL A 279 24.24 3.31 21.70
CA VAL A 279 23.09 2.55 22.21
C VAL A 279 21.83 3.28 21.80
N ASN A 280 21.12 2.71 20.82
CA ASN A 280 19.88 3.23 20.29
C ASN A 280 18.70 2.47 20.89
N VAL A 281 17.72 3.19 21.40
CA VAL A 281 16.56 2.63 22.10
C VAL A 281 15.30 3.03 21.33
N ASP A 282 14.41 2.07 21.08
CA ASP A 282 13.13 2.32 20.44
C ASP A 282 12.17 3.15 21.32
N LYS A 283 11.06 3.62 20.74
CA LYS A 283 10.10 4.52 21.42
C LYS A 283 9.43 3.90 22.65
N LEU A 284 9.32 2.57 22.68
CA LEU A 284 8.77 1.81 23.81
C LEU A 284 9.85 1.32 24.77
N ALA A 285 11.13 1.54 24.46
CA ALA A 285 12.28 0.98 25.18
C ALA A 285 12.21 -0.55 25.33
N THR A 286 11.62 -1.27 24.37
CA THR A 286 11.57 -2.74 24.32
C THR A 286 12.65 -3.34 23.41
N PHE A 287 13.30 -2.51 22.59
CA PHE A 287 14.41 -2.88 21.71
C PHE A 287 15.59 -1.93 21.92
N VAL A 288 16.77 -2.50 22.15
CA VAL A 288 18.02 -1.76 22.29
C VAL A 288 19.02 -2.27 21.26
N SER A 289 19.42 -1.40 20.32
CA SER A 289 20.44 -1.68 19.31
C SER A 289 21.79 -1.08 19.72
N ILE A 290 22.81 -1.92 19.79
CA ILE A 290 24.15 -1.58 20.29
C ILE A 290 25.17 -1.68 19.16
N LEU A 291 25.96 -0.62 19.01
CA LEU A 291 27.09 -0.57 18.09
C LEU A 291 28.40 -0.74 18.85
N PHE A 292 29.32 -1.54 18.28
CA PHE A 292 30.67 -1.68 18.80
C PHE A 292 31.57 -0.53 18.29
N ILE A 293 32.61 -0.18 19.05
CA ILE A 293 33.58 0.85 18.64
C ILE A 293 34.45 0.35 17.48
N GLU A 294 34.88 -0.90 17.57
CA GLU A 294 35.68 -1.56 16.55
C GLU A 294 34.86 -2.70 15.94
N ALA A 295 35.10 -2.98 14.66
CA ALA A 295 34.56 -4.16 14.04
C ALA A 295 35.06 -5.41 14.78
N LEU A 296 34.19 -6.41 14.91
CA LEU A 296 34.53 -7.66 15.54
C LEU A 296 35.57 -8.41 14.70
N GLU A 297 36.53 -9.05 15.36
CA GLU A 297 37.51 -9.89 14.69
C GLU A 297 36.83 -11.06 13.94
N GLU A 298 37.29 -11.38 12.74
CA GLU A 298 36.79 -12.51 11.93
C GLU A 298 37.05 -13.86 12.61
N ASN A 299 36.19 -14.85 12.36
CA ASN A 299 36.33 -16.23 12.89
C ASN A 299 36.56 -16.31 14.42
N THR A 300 35.90 -15.44 15.18
CA THR A 300 36.12 -15.28 16.62
C THR A 300 34.83 -15.50 17.39
N GLU A 301 34.90 -16.27 18.47
CA GLU A 301 33.78 -16.48 19.38
C GLU A 301 33.70 -15.32 20.38
N TYR A 302 32.50 -14.75 20.52
CA TYR A 302 32.17 -13.72 21.48
C TYR A 302 31.11 -14.22 22.45
N GLN A 303 31.28 -13.88 23.72
CA GLN A 303 30.36 -14.17 24.81
C GLN A 303 29.70 -12.87 25.27
N ILE A 304 28.39 -12.90 25.43
CA ILE A 304 27.56 -11.84 25.97
C ILE A 304 27.14 -12.25 27.39
N ARG A 305 27.32 -11.35 28.34
CA ARG A 305 26.83 -11.49 29.71
C ARG A 305 25.95 -10.30 30.05
N LEU A 306 24.77 -10.62 30.58
CA LEU A 306 23.80 -9.68 31.10
C LEU A 306 23.65 -9.87 32.62
N SER A 307 23.53 -8.77 33.36
CA SER A 307 23.25 -8.81 34.81
C SER A 307 21.75 -8.70 35.08
N SER A 308 21.25 -9.37 36.13
CA SER A 308 19.90 -9.16 36.66
C SER A 308 19.71 -7.79 37.36
N ASP A 309 20.77 -7.00 37.45
CA ASP A 309 20.72 -5.60 37.88
C ASP A 309 20.20 -4.66 36.79
N ILE A 310 20.12 -5.09 35.52
CA ILE A 310 19.32 -4.40 34.51
C ILE A 310 17.85 -4.48 34.94
N LYS A 311 17.13 -3.35 34.92
CA LYS A 311 15.72 -3.25 35.37
C LYS A 311 14.81 -2.83 34.24
N SER A 312 13.54 -3.21 34.32
CA SER A 312 12.49 -2.59 33.53
C SER A 312 12.08 -1.26 34.15
N VAL A 313 11.33 -0.44 33.41
CA VAL A 313 10.73 0.81 33.93
C VAL A 313 9.71 0.58 35.06
N PHE A 314 9.32 -0.67 35.31
CA PHE A 314 8.47 -1.09 36.43
C PHE A 314 9.28 -1.65 37.62
N ASP A 315 10.62 -1.46 37.62
CA ASP A 315 11.55 -1.97 38.65
C ASP A 315 11.59 -3.51 38.74
N ALA A 316 11.12 -4.22 37.71
CA ALA A 316 11.26 -5.66 37.60
C ALA A 316 12.70 -6.04 37.22
N SER A 317 13.20 -7.16 37.75
CA SER A 317 14.51 -7.69 37.39
C SER A 317 14.38 -8.67 36.25
N TYR A 318 15.25 -8.57 35.24
CA TYR A 318 15.24 -9.49 34.10
C TYR A 318 15.75 -10.89 34.46
N ILE A 319 15.10 -11.89 33.88
CA ILE A 319 15.66 -13.24 33.76
C ILE A 319 16.71 -13.20 32.64
N VAL A 320 17.98 -13.31 33.01
CA VAL A 320 19.12 -13.21 32.09
C VAL A 320 19.86 -14.54 31.99
N SER A 321 20.34 -14.84 30.78
CA SER A 321 21.26 -15.93 30.49
C SER A 321 22.44 -15.40 29.68
N ASP A 322 23.64 -15.90 29.97
CA ASP A 322 24.79 -15.68 29.09
C ASP A 322 24.47 -16.25 27.69
N SER A 323 24.93 -15.59 26.65
CA SER A 323 24.87 -16.08 25.27
C SER A 323 26.22 -15.99 24.57
N SER A 324 26.42 -16.69 23.47
CA SER A 324 27.60 -16.57 22.63
C SER A 324 27.27 -16.63 21.14
N PHE A 325 28.17 -16.10 20.34
CA PHE A 325 28.10 -16.18 18.88
C PHE A 325 29.51 -16.19 18.27
N GLN A 326 29.63 -16.63 17.03
CA GLN A 326 30.88 -16.67 16.28
C GLN A 326 30.79 -15.83 15.01
N THR A 327 31.78 -14.97 14.80
CA THR A 327 31.87 -14.16 13.58
C THR A 327 32.30 -14.97 12.37
N ALA A 328 31.91 -14.48 11.18
CA ALA A 328 32.11 -15.16 9.92
C ALA A 328 33.57 -15.35 9.51
N ASN A 329 33.78 -16.38 8.68
CA ASN A 329 35.07 -16.77 8.10
C ASN A 329 34.94 -17.03 6.58
N GLY A 330 34.30 -16.09 5.89
CA GLY A 330 34.05 -16.13 4.46
C GLY A 330 32.69 -15.60 4.06
N LEU A 331 32.32 -15.89 2.82
CA LEU A 331 31.00 -15.61 2.27
C LEU A 331 29.92 -16.50 2.90
N LEU A 332 28.71 -15.96 2.95
CA LEU A 332 27.50 -16.62 3.43
C LEU A 332 26.47 -16.65 2.30
N ILE A 333 25.73 -17.73 2.13
CA ILE A 333 24.59 -17.87 1.22
C ILE A 333 23.36 -17.26 1.89
N THR A 334 22.76 -16.22 1.35
CA THR A 334 21.63 -15.55 2.03
C THR A 334 20.28 -15.99 1.51
N GLU A 335 20.22 -16.36 0.24
CA GLU A 335 18.97 -16.67 -0.43
C GLU A 335 19.19 -17.65 -1.59
N VAL A 336 18.20 -18.51 -1.86
CA VAL A 336 18.24 -19.52 -2.92
C VAL A 336 16.91 -19.52 -3.66
N SER A 337 16.99 -19.39 -4.98
CA SER A 337 15.82 -19.33 -5.87
C SER A 337 15.02 -20.62 -5.93
N GLU A 338 13.72 -20.50 -6.17
CA GLU A 338 12.96 -21.55 -6.83
C GLU A 338 13.37 -21.70 -8.31
N CYS A 339 13.57 -22.95 -8.76
CA CYS A 339 13.65 -23.27 -10.18
C CYS A 339 12.47 -24.17 -10.55
N PHE A 340 11.45 -23.63 -11.20
CA PHE A 340 10.23 -24.40 -11.44
C PHE A 340 10.30 -25.29 -12.68
N TYR A 341 10.83 -24.78 -13.80
CA TYR A 341 10.95 -25.55 -15.04
C TYR A 341 12.41 -25.79 -15.44
N PHE A 342 12.59 -26.83 -16.23
CA PHE A 342 13.88 -27.28 -16.76
C PHE A 342 14.51 -26.26 -17.71
N ASP A 343 13.78 -25.25 -18.19
CA ASP A 343 14.23 -24.18 -19.06
C ASP A 343 14.67 -22.90 -18.31
N TYR A 344 14.70 -22.90 -16.96
CA TYR A 344 14.94 -21.69 -16.16
C TYR A 344 16.33 -21.71 -15.53
N PRO A 345 17.03 -20.57 -15.43
CA PRO A 345 18.32 -20.51 -14.74
C PRO A 345 18.13 -20.22 -13.25
N CYS A 346 18.61 -21.15 -12.42
CA CYS A 346 18.64 -21.02 -10.96
C CYS A 346 19.60 -19.92 -10.50
N TRP A 347 19.33 -19.29 -9.35
CA TRP A 347 20.22 -18.32 -8.73
C TRP A 347 20.29 -18.51 -7.22
N PHE A 348 21.40 -18.11 -6.62
CA PHE A 348 21.57 -18.00 -5.19
C PHE A 348 22.30 -16.70 -4.88
N GLU A 349 22.08 -16.16 -3.70
CA GLU A 349 22.71 -14.94 -3.24
C GLU A 349 23.82 -15.27 -2.25
N VAL A 350 24.92 -14.52 -2.32
CA VAL A 350 25.96 -14.54 -1.31
C VAL A 350 26.21 -13.15 -0.75
N TYR A 351 26.43 -13.10 0.55
CA TYR A 351 26.76 -11.93 1.34
C TYR A 351 28.21 -12.02 1.83
N ASN A 352 28.89 -10.88 1.90
CA ASN A 352 30.20 -10.77 2.56
C ASN A 352 30.05 -10.20 3.99
N PRO A 353 29.90 -11.07 5.01
CA PRO A 353 29.85 -10.69 6.43
C PRO A 353 31.23 -10.29 7.01
N THR A 354 32.30 -10.31 6.23
CA THR A 354 33.66 -10.10 6.74
C THR A 354 34.09 -8.63 6.67
N SER A 355 35.22 -8.31 7.29
CA SER A 355 35.79 -6.96 7.25
C SER A 355 36.63 -6.69 5.99
N SER A 356 36.84 -7.71 5.16
CA SER A 356 37.74 -7.66 4.02
C SER A 356 37.05 -7.95 2.69
N THR A 357 37.57 -7.38 1.60
CA THR A 357 37.09 -7.69 0.25
C THR A 357 37.43 -9.14 -0.12
N ILE A 358 36.45 -9.90 -0.61
CA ILE A 358 36.61 -11.31 -0.99
C ILE A 358 36.64 -11.45 -2.52
N ASP A 359 37.60 -12.21 -3.05
CA ASP A 359 37.61 -12.66 -4.45
C ASP A 359 36.83 -13.97 -4.60
N LEU A 360 35.75 -13.93 -5.37
CA LEU A 360 34.86 -15.06 -5.64
C LEU A 360 35.59 -16.23 -6.29
N SER A 361 36.63 -15.99 -7.10
CA SER A 361 37.37 -17.08 -7.76
C SER A 361 38.13 -17.98 -6.79
N THR A 362 38.26 -17.58 -5.52
CA THR A 362 38.79 -18.42 -4.45
C THR A 362 37.78 -19.44 -3.90
N TYR A 363 36.51 -19.34 -4.33
CA TYR A 363 35.41 -20.21 -3.94
C TYR A 363 34.93 -21.08 -5.10
N GLN A 364 34.29 -22.18 -4.75
CA GLN A 364 33.57 -23.06 -5.68
C GLN A 364 32.17 -23.32 -5.14
N LEU A 365 31.19 -23.31 -6.05
CA LEU A 365 29.85 -23.81 -5.76
C LEU A 365 29.83 -25.32 -6.00
N GLN A 366 29.49 -26.08 -4.99
CA GLN A 366 29.13 -27.48 -5.15
C GLN A 366 27.59 -27.61 -5.11
N SER A 367 26.99 -28.09 -6.20
CA SER A 367 25.55 -28.23 -6.31
C SER A 367 25.15 -29.41 -7.20
N THR A 368 23.86 -29.73 -7.20
CA THR A 368 23.28 -30.49 -8.30
C THR A 368 23.35 -29.70 -9.61
N TYR A 369 23.38 -30.40 -10.74
CA TYR A 369 23.53 -29.80 -12.06
C TYR A 369 22.62 -30.45 -13.08
N ARG A 370 22.37 -29.76 -14.18
CA ARG A 370 21.79 -30.32 -15.42
C ARG A 370 22.77 -30.21 -16.59
N THR A 371 22.44 -30.87 -17.70
CA THR A 371 23.12 -30.62 -18.99
C THR A 371 22.17 -30.04 -20.02
N GLN A 372 22.70 -29.32 -21.01
CA GLN A 372 21.90 -28.84 -22.14
C GLN A 372 21.28 -29.98 -22.99
N SER A 373 21.88 -31.18 -22.93
CA SER A 373 21.48 -32.33 -23.75
C SER A 373 20.51 -33.30 -23.06
N ASP A 374 20.38 -33.25 -21.74
CA ASP A 374 19.49 -34.12 -20.96
C ASP A 374 18.77 -33.35 -19.84
N PHE A 375 17.59 -32.83 -20.18
CA PHE A 375 16.75 -32.02 -19.30
C PHE A 375 16.12 -32.79 -18.14
N PHE A 376 16.14 -34.13 -18.16
CA PHE A 376 15.51 -34.96 -17.14
C PHE A 376 16.52 -35.54 -16.13
N TYR A 377 17.80 -35.17 -16.24
CA TYR A 377 18.88 -35.79 -15.50
C TYR A 377 19.67 -34.76 -14.67
N TYR A 378 19.16 -34.47 -13.47
CA TYR A 378 19.65 -33.38 -12.61
C TYR A 378 20.09 -33.79 -11.18
N ASN A 379 20.32 -35.08 -10.94
CA ASN A 379 20.54 -35.64 -9.61
C ASN A 379 22.01 -36.02 -9.33
N ARG A 380 22.96 -35.30 -9.91
CA ARG A 380 24.40 -35.49 -9.70
C ARG A 380 25.04 -34.20 -9.25
N VAL A 381 26.10 -34.35 -8.47
CA VAL A 381 26.87 -33.25 -7.90
C VAL A 381 28.05 -32.88 -8.79
N ARG A 382 28.33 -31.60 -8.89
CA ARG A 382 29.53 -31.05 -9.54
C ARG A 382 29.98 -29.78 -8.82
N ASP A 383 31.28 -29.53 -8.86
CA ASP A 383 31.87 -28.27 -8.43
C ASP A 383 31.94 -27.31 -9.63
N PHE A 384 31.47 -26.08 -9.42
CA PHE A 384 31.46 -24.98 -10.36
C PHE A 384 32.41 -23.90 -9.85
N SER A 385 33.34 -23.47 -10.70
CA SER A 385 34.22 -22.36 -10.36
C SER A 385 33.44 -21.05 -10.40
N LEU A 386 33.59 -20.22 -9.38
CA LEU A 386 33.04 -18.87 -9.37
C LEU A 386 33.96 -17.90 -10.14
N PRO A 387 33.43 -16.80 -10.71
CA PRO A 387 34.21 -15.91 -11.55
C PRO A 387 35.20 -15.05 -10.75
N ASN A 388 36.21 -14.53 -11.44
CA ASN A 388 37.19 -13.59 -10.87
C ASN A 388 36.56 -12.19 -10.68
N ARG A 389 35.85 -12.03 -9.57
CA ARG A 389 35.09 -10.85 -9.19
C ARG A 389 35.18 -10.65 -7.68
N THR A 390 35.15 -9.40 -7.25
CA THR A 390 35.31 -9.04 -5.84
C THR A 390 33.99 -8.67 -5.20
N VAL A 391 33.76 -9.10 -3.95
CA VAL A 391 32.62 -8.71 -3.11
C VAL A 391 33.14 -7.89 -1.95
N LEU A 392 32.67 -6.64 -1.82
CA LEU A 392 33.05 -5.72 -0.76
C LEU A 392 32.45 -6.13 0.59
N PRO A 393 33.05 -5.74 1.73
CA PRO A 393 32.43 -5.92 3.05
C PRO A 393 30.99 -5.39 3.09
N GLY A 394 30.06 -6.20 3.59
CA GLY A 394 28.65 -5.83 3.67
C GLY A 394 27.87 -5.92 2.35
N GLN A 395 28.50 -6.31 1.25
CA GLN A 395 27.85 -6.40 -0.05
C GLN A 395 27.15 -7.74 -0.27
N TYR A 396 25.98 -7.69 -0.88
CA TYR A 396 25.22 -8.83 -1.41
C TYR A 396 25.47 -8.94 -2.92
N VAL A 397 25.63 -10.17 -3.42
CA VAL A 397 25.76 -10.45 -4.85
C VAL A 397 25.00 -11.73 -5.21
N VAL A 398 24.40 -11.76 -6.38
CA VAL A 398 23.65 -12.89 -6.92
C VAL A 398 24.53 -13.70 -7.86
N VAL A 399 24.56 -15.01 -7.68
CA VAL A 399 25.27 -15.96 -8.55
C VAL A 399 24.27 -16.89 -9.20
N ARG A 400 24.42 -17.08 -10.51
CA ARG A 400 23.38 -17.59 -11.39
C ARG A 400 23.89 -18.68 -12.30
N SER A 401 23.05 -19.67 -12.55
CA SER A 401 23.29 -20.66 -13.59
C SER A 401 23.29 -20.02 -14.96
N ASP A 402 24.34 -20.22 -15.75
CA ASP A 402 24.40 -19.86 -17.18
C ASP A 402 24.05 -21.07 -18.06
N ARG A 403 23.34 -20.84 -19.15
CA ARG A 403 23.14 -21.81 -20.24
C ARG A 403 24.04 -21.42 -21.39
N ASN A 404 25.34 -21.74 -21.31
CA ASN A 404 26.34 -21.69 -22.39
C ASN A 404 25.76 -21.26 -23.78
N GLY A 405 25.55 -19.96 -23.97
CA GLY A 405 24.73 -19.40 -25.07
C GLY A 405 23.81 -18.22 -24.69
N ASP A 406 23.29 -18.16 -23.47
CA ASP A 406 22.53 -17.02 -22.93
C ASP A 406 23.50 -15.94 -22.39
N LEU A 407 24.30 -15.35 -23.28
CA LEU A 407 25.28 -14.33 -22.90
C LEU A 407 24.59 -13.00 -22.59
N MET A 408 24.02 -12.89 -21.40
CA MET A 408 23.66 -11.60 -20.82
C MET A 408 24.90 -10.92 -20.24
N SER A 409 24.94 -9.59 -20.31
CA SER A 409 26.06 -8.80 -19.80
C SER A 409 26.23 -9.05 -18.30
N GLN A 410 27.45 -9.36 -17.88
CA GLN A 410 27.79 -9.51 -16.47
C GLN A 410 27.94 -8.13 -15.84
N ASN A 411 27.38 -7.90 -14.65
CA ASN A 411 27.65 -6.68 -13.88
C ASN A 411 28.48 -6.98 -12.63
N ASN A 412 28.59 -6.00 -11.74
CA ASN A 412 29.34 -6.10 -10.48
C ASN A 412 28.53 -6.76 -9.33
N ARG A 413 27.24 -7.09 -9.54
CA ARG A 413 26.33 -7.65 -8.52
C ARG A 413 25.72 -9.00 -8.90
N VAL A 414 25.76 -9.39 -10.16
CA VAL A 414 25.14 -10.60 -10.74
C VAL A 414 26.18 -11.31 -11.60
N PHE A 415 26.41 -12.57 -11.26
CA PHE A 415 27.46 -13.38 -11.85
C PHE A 415 26.88 -14.66 -12.44
N TYR A 416 27.36 -15.04 -13.62
CA TYR A 416 26.87 -16.20 -14.35
C TYR A 416 27.91 -17.31 -14.33
N ILE A 417 27.50 -18.54 -14.00
CA ILE A 417 28.37 -19.71 -13.86
C ILE A 417 27.85 -20.92 -14.64
N HIS A 418 28.75 -21.56 -15.36
CA HIS A 418 28.56 -22.87 -15.96
C HIS A 418 29.92 -23.57 -16.06
N ASP A 419 29.91 -24.87 -16.29
CA ASP A 419 31.11 -25.63 -16.68
C ASP A 419 30.79 -26.41 -17.96
N ASN A 420 31.24 -25.90 -19.11
CA ASN A 420 30.92 -26.47 -20.42
C ASN A 420 29.39 -26.62 -20.60
N ASP A 421 28.91 -27.85 -20.83
CA ASP A 421 27.50 -28.18 -21.01
C ASP A 421 26.71 -28.29 -19.69
N PHE A 422 27.37 -28.12 -18.55
CA PHE A 422 26.80 -28.33 -17.23
C PHE A 422 26.46 -27.00 -16.57
N SER A 423 25.26 -26.90 -16.02
CA SER A 423 24.81 -25.70 -15.30
C SER A 423 24.24 -26.08 -13.94
N PRO A 424 24.48 -25.28 -12.87
CA PRO A 424 23.85 -25.48 -11.57
C PRO A 424 22.33 -25.56 -11.69
N PHE A 425 21.71 -26.53 -11.03
CA PHE A 425 20.27 -26.71 -11.09
C PHE A 425 19.74 -27.48 -9.89
N TRP A 426 18.59 -27.08 -9.37
CA TRP A 426 17.89 -27.74 -8.27
C TRP A 426 16.37 -27.56 -8.41
N LEU A 427 15.59 -28.45 -7.79
CA LEU A 427 14.13 -28.36 -7.72
C LEU A 427 13.67 -28.42 -6.25
N ASP A 428 12.76 -29.34 -5.94
CA ASP A 428 12.42 -29.78 -4.58
C ASP A 428 13.48 -30.71 -3.96
N ASN A 429 14.55 -30.99 -4.72
CA ASN A 429 15.67 -31.81 -4.30
C ASN A 429 17.02 -31.18 -4.63
N GLY A 430 17.91 -31.10 -3.63
CA GLY A 430 19.28 -30.62 -3.82
C GLY A 430 19.90 -30.03 -2.56
N TYR A 431 21.06 -29.43 -2.76
CA TYR A 431 21.79 -28.64 -1.77
C TYR A 431 22.69 -27.65 -2.53
N ILE A 432 23.13 -26.62 -1.81
CA ILE A 432 24.13 -25.66 -2.28
C ILE A 432 25.20 -25.60 -1.20
N ASN A 433 26.44 -25.86 -1.58
CA ASN A 433 27.58 -25.83 -0.69
C ASN A 433 28.64 -24.89 -1.27
N LEU A 434 28.90 -23.80 -0.56
CA LEU A 434 29.95 -22.87 -0.90
C LEU A 434 31.25 -23.36 -0.27
N THR A 435 32.24 -23.67 -1.09
CA THR A 435 33.50 -24.28 -0.64
C THR A 435 34.70 -23.40 -0.98
N LYS A 436 35.74 -23.46 -0.13
CA LYS A 436 37.03 -22.80 -0.36
C LYS A 436 38.15 -23.76 0.01
N ASP A 437 39.10 -23.99 -0.90
CA ASP A 437 40.19 -24.97 -0.75
C ASP A 437 39.69 -26.38 -0.38
N GLY A 438 38.51 -26.77 -0.88
CA GLY A 438 37.86 -28.05 -0.59
C GLY A 438 37.18 -28.15 0.77
N VAL A 439 37.11 -27.06 1.55
CA VAL A 439 36.42 -26.99 2.84
C VAL A 439 35.09 -26.26 2.67
N SER A 440 34.01 -26.82 3.22
CA SER A 440 32.70 -26.14 3.27
C SER A 440 32.78 -24.88 4.11
N LYS A 441 32.28 -23.77 3.56
CA LYS A 441 32.21 -22.45 4.19
C LYS A 441 30.78 -22.10 4.59
N ASP A 442 29.83 -22.49 3.75
CA ASP A 442 28.42 -22.40 4.06
C ASP A 442 27.65 -23.46 3.26
N LEU A 443 26.59 -24.02 3.86
CA LEU A 443 25.86 -25.15 3.34
C LEU A 443 24.38 -25.01 3.65
N ILE A 444 23.56 -25.17 2.61
CA ILE A 444 22.12 -25.40 2.75
C ILE A 444 21.74 -26.73 2.13
N VAL A 445 21.02 -27.55 2.88
CA VAL A 445 20.49 -28.84 2.42
C VAL A 445 18.97 -28.80 2.43
N PHE A 446 18.35 -29.00 1.27
CA PHE A 446 16.90 -29.18 1.12
C PHE A 446 16.56 -30.59 0.58
N ASN A 447 17.54 -31.50 0.52
CA ASN A 447 17.38 -32.94 0.28
C ASN A 447 18.55 -33.79 0.80
N ASP A 448 18.24 -34.90 1.48
CA ASP A 448 19.21 -35.77 2.14
C ASP A 448 19.88 -36.82 1.24
N GLN A 449 19.37 -37.07 0.03
CA GLN A 449 19.88 -38.14 -0.86
C GLN A 449 21.17 -37.77 -1.58
N PHE A 450 21.42 -36.48 -1.77
CA PHE A 450 22.54 -35.98 -2.58
C PHE A 450 23.49 -35.06 -1.80
N SER A 451 23.26 -34.86 -0.50
CA SER A 451 24.06 -33.97 0.34
C SER A 451 25.52 -34.44 0.50
N PRO A 452 26.47 -33.54 0.78
CA PRO A 452 27.85 -33.93 1.10
C PRO A 452 27.89 -34.85 2.30
N SER A 453 28.91 -35.71 2.37
CA SER A 453 29.11 -36.64 3.49
C SER A 453 29.75 -36.01 4.73
N GLU A 454 29.96 -34.69 4.77
CA GLU A 454 30.64 -33.97 5.86
C GLU A 454 29.67 -33.33 6.88
N GLU A 455 30.14 -33.25 8.12
CA GLU A 455 29.41 -33.20 9.40
C GLU A 455 28.74 -31.86 9.78
N ASN A 456 28.62 -30.88 8.88
CA ASN A 456 28.26 -29.51 9.27
C ASN A 456 26.75 -29.24 9.39
N TRP A 457 25.90 -29.91 8.60
CA TRP A 457 24.44 -29.71 8.70
C TRP A 457 23.85 -30.58 9.82
N VAL A 458 23.14 -29.97 10.75
CA VAL A 458 22.55 -30.66 11.91
C VAL A 458 21.03 -30.67 11.83
N GLY A 459 20.44 -31.86 11.94
CA GLY A 459 18.98 -32.02 12.03
C GLY A 459 18.29 -32.20 10.66
N PRO A 460 16.99 -31.85 10.54
CA PRO A 460 16.24 -32.02 9.31
C PRO A 460 16.76 -31.11 8.19
N VAL A 461 16.42 -31.43 6.94
CA VAL A 461 16.68 -30.55 5.79
C VAL A 461 15.76 -29.33 5.83
N ALA A 462 16.20 -28.21 5.24
CA ALA A 462 15.38 -27.02 5.06
C ALA A 462 14.18 -27.32 4.14
N ASN A 463 13.14 -26.48 4.22
CA ASN A 463 12.06 -26.52 3.24
C ASN A 463 12.65 -26.29 1.85
N ALA A 464 12.20 -27.08 0.87
CA ALA A 464 12.67 -26.91 -0.48
C ALA A 464 12.16 -25.58 -1.07
N PRO A 465 12.90 -24.96 -2.01
CA PRO A 465 12.53 -23.66 -2.54
C PRO A 465 11.23 -23.69 -3.36
N ARG A 466 10.81 -24.88 -3.81
CA ARG A 466 9.66 -25.04 -4.72
C ARG A 466 8.30 -24.82 -4.04
N SER A 467 7.45 -24.00 -4.67
CA SER A 467 6.05 -23.72 -4.29
C SER A 467 5.04 -24.77 -4.76
N GLU A 468 3.78 -24.53 -4.38
CA GLU A 468 2.57 -24.99 -5.07
C GLU A 468 2.60 -24.72 -6.59
N LEU A 469 1.82 -25.48 -7.36
CA LEU A 469 1.69 -25.27 -8.81
C LEU A 469 1.24 -23.83 -9.10
N ASN A 470 1.95 -23.16 -10.02
CA ASN A 470 1.66 -21.82 -10.53
C ASN A 470 1.96 -20.64 -9.58
N LYS A 471 2.76 -20.83 -8.53
CA LYS A 471 3.38 -19.73 -7.77
C LYS A 471 4.85 -19.58 -8.18
N PHE A 472 5.31 -18.34 -8.36
CA PHE A 472 6.64 -18.00 -8.87
C PHE A 472 7.18 -16.79 -8.13
N GLY A 473 8.50 -16.65 -8.06
CA GLY A 473 9.16 -15.51 -7.40
C GLY A 473 9.51 -15.76 -5.94
N SER A 474 9.16 -16.95 -5.48
CA SER A 474 9.54 -17.43 -4.17
C SER A 474 11.00 -17.87 -4.12
N SER A 475 11.52 -17.84 -2.91
CA SER A 475 12.87 -18.28 -2.57
C SER A 475 12.85 -18.95 -1.19
N ILE A 476 13.99 -19.51 -0.81
CA ILE A 476 14.29 -19.79 0.59
C ILE A 476 15.48 -18.94 0.99
N GLY A 477 15.38 -18.25 2.12
CA GLY A 477 16.41 -17.33 2.57
C GLY A 477 16.58 -17.37 4.07
N ARG A 478 17.74 -16.90 4.53
CA ARG A 478 17.95 -16.51 5.93
C ARG A 478 17.23 -15.20 6.17
N ASN A 479 16.69 -14.98 7.37
CA ASN A 479 16.10 -13.67 7.69
C ASN A 479 17.15 -12.55 7.65
N GLY A 480 16.75 -11.28 7.73
CA GLY A 480 17.64 -10.13 7.62
C GLY A 480 18.80 -10.07 8.63
N SER A 481 18.79 -10.90 9.68
CA SER A 481 19.94 -11.06 10.59
C SER A 481 21.05 -11.94 10.05
N ASN A 482 20.77 -12.70 8.98
CA ASN A 482 21.64 -13.71 8.38
C ASN A 482 22.18 -14.74 9.41
N ALA A 483 21.42 -15.00 10.48
CA ALA A 483 21.81 -15.97 11.49
C ALA A 483 21.98 -17.37 10.87
N ASP A 484 23.03 -18.06 11.29
CA ASP A 484 23.37 -19.38 10.78
C ASP A 484 23.71 -20.33 11.93
N THR A 485 22.91 -21.37 12.11
CA THR A 485 23.14 -22.48 13.05
C THR A 485 23.46 -23.78 12.30
N ASN A 486 23.62 -23.72 10.97
CA ASN A 486 23.69 -24.87 10.07
C ASN A 486 22.50 -25.84 10.24
N THR A 487 21.30 -25.30 10.42
CA THR A 487 20.07 -26.10 10.55
C THR A 487 18.94 -25.58 9.66
N ALA A 488 17.90 -26.39 9.49
CA ALA A 488 16.69 -25.97 8.79
C ALA A 488 16.00 -24.74 9.39
N ALA A 489 16.25 -24.43 10.67
CA ALA A 489 15.63 -23.30 11.36
C ALA A 489 16.13 -21.93 10.86
N ASP A 490 17.31 -21.91 10.22
CA ASP A 490 17.89 -20.67 9.67
C ASP A 490 17.14 -20.20 8.41
N TRP A 491 16.38 -21.10 7.77
CA TRP A 491 15.84 -20.90 6.43
C TRP A 491 14.32 -20.79 6.44
N THR A 492 13.84 -19.66 5.95
CA THR A 492 12.41 -19.37 5.78
C THR A 492 12.08 -19.33 4.30
N ARG A 493 10.87 -19.76 3.95
CA ARG A 493 10.34 -19.62 2.61
C ARG A 493 9.77 -18.21 2.46
N TYR A 494 10.24 -17.48 1.46
CA TYR A 494 9.73 -16.17 1.10
C TYR A 494 8.92 -16.30 -0.19
N GLU A 495 7.71 -15.75 -0.23
CA GLU A 495 6.95 -15.71 -1.48
C GLU A 495 7.46 -14.59 -2.40
N THR A 496 7.99 -13.52 -1.80
CA THR A 496 8.68 -12.41 -2.48
C THR A 496 10.15 -12.48 -2.12
N ALA A 497 11.00 -12.83 -3.09
CA ALA A 497 12.46 -12.80 -2.92
C ALA A 497 12.95 -11.35 -2.73
N THR A 498 14.04 -11.13 -2.01
CA THR A 498 14.57 -9.78 -1.68
C THR A 498 16.02 -9.67 -2.10
N LEU A 499 16.23 -9.69 -3.41
CA LEU A 499 17.56 -9.69 -4.04
C LEU A 499 18.37 -8.45 -3.68
N GLY A 500 19.69 -8.61 -3.59
CA GLY A 500 20.62 -7.50 -3.38
C GLY A 500 20.63 -6.94 -1.96
N GLY A 501 19.91 -7.55 -1.02
CA GLY A 501 19.71 -7.04 0.33
C GLY A 501 19.28 -8.10 1.34
N PRO A 502 19.02 -7.71 2.60
CA PRO A 502 18.52 -8.63 3.63
C PRO A 502 17.12 -9.16 3.32
N ASN A 503 16.84 -10.43 3.65
CA ASN A 503 15.46 -10.95 3.56
C ASN A 503 14.62 -10.53 4.77
N ASP A 504 13.91 -9.42 4.62
CA ASP A 504 13.19 -8.69 5.67
C ASP A 504 11.68 -8.55 5.41
N VAL A 505 11.18 -9.03 4.27
CA VAL A 505 9.76 -8.99 3.90
C VAL A 505 9.06 -10.28 4.31
N GLN A 506 8.03 -10.20 5.17
CA GLN A 506 7.32 -11.39 5.67
C GLN A 506 5.81 -11.40 5.39
N CYS A 507 5.26 -10.32 4.84
CA CYS A 507 3.84 -10.23 4.48
C CYS A 507 3.62 -10.42 2.98
N LEU A 508 2.37 -10.67 2.61
CA LEU A 508 1.93 -10.87 1.21
C LEU A 508 0.84 -9.89 0.79
N ASP A 509 0.28 -9.14 1.74
CA ASP A 509 -0.79 -8.19 1.47
C ASP A 509 -0.19 -7.00 0.71
N ASP A 510 -0.80 -6.66 -0.41
CA ASP A 510 -0.61 -5.47 -1.23
C ASP A 510 -2.04 -5.01 -1.60
N LEU A 511 -2.64 -4.20 -0.73
CA LEU A 511 -4.07 -3.88 -0.81
C LEU A 511 -4.37 -2.79 -1.85
N ASP A 512 -3.43 -1.88 -2.09
CA ASP A 512 -3.53 -0.81 -3.08
C ASP A 512 -3.03 -1.21 -4.47
N GLN A 513 -2.39 -2.39 -4.60
CA GLN A 513 -1.99 -3.06 -5.83
C GLN A 513 -0.91 -2.31 -6.60
N ASP A 514 0.04 -1.72 -5.88
CA ASP A 514 1.12 -0.94 -6.47
C ASP A 514 2.40 -1.77 -6.72
N GLY A 515 2.50 -2.97 -6.17
CA GLY A 515 3.71 -3.79 -6.29
C GLY A 515 4.53 -3.93 -5.01
N ILE A 516 4.15 -3.24 -3.93
CA ILE A 516 4.87 -3.16 -2.67
C ILE A 516 4.04 -3.86 -1.58
N PRO A 517 4.61 -4.81 -0.81
CA PRO A 517 3.89 -5.38 0.32
C PRO A 517 3.60 -4.32 1.40
N ASP A 518 2.36 -4.24 1.90
CA ASP A 518 1.89 -3.24 2.88
C ASP A 518 2.77 -3.16 4.15
N CYS A 519 3.41 -4.28 4.53
CA CYS A 519 4.31 -4.33 5.69
C CYS A 519 5.66 -3.66 5.45
N SER A 520 6.09 -3.50 4.20
CA SER A 520 7.30 -2.76 3.83
C SER A 520 7.06 -1.25 3.82
N GLU A 521 5.79 -0.83 3.86
CA GLU A 521 5.34 0.55 3.92
C GLU A 521 4.94 0.99 5.35
N GLN A 522 5.52 0.35 6.36
CA GLN A 522 5.29 0.71 7.76
C GLN A 522 6.50 1.47 8.33
N PRO A 523 6.31 2.29 9.38
CA PRO A 523 7.44 2.92 10.05
C PRO A 523 8.45 1.87 10.57
N GLY A 524 9.71 1.99 10.16
CA GLY A 524 10.80 1.14 10.62
C GLY A 524 10.92 -0.22 9.92
N SER A 525 10.07 -0.52 8.93
CA SER A 525 10.25 -1.66 8.02
C SER A 525 11.15 -1.32 6.84
N THR A 526 11.62 -2.35 6.14
CA THR A 526 12.41 -2.22 4.92
C THR A 526 11.95 -3.25 3.88
N PHE A 527 12.29 -3.01 2.62
CA PHE A 527 12.19 -3.98 1.53
C PHE A 527 13.59 -4.23 0.98
N ALA A 528 14.19 -5.40 1.21
CA ALA A 528 15.59 -5.65 0.86
C ALA A 528 16.54 -4.58 1.46
N GLY A 529 16.25 -4.11 2.67
CA GLY A 529 16.98 -3.02 3.34
C GLY A 529 16.62 -1.60 2.87
N LEU A 530 15.75 -1.43 1.87
CA LEU A 530 15.31 -0.13 1.39
C LEU A 530 14.23 0.47 2.32
N PRO A 531 14.40 1.70 2.84
CA PRO A 531 13.47 2.33 3.78
C PRO A 531 12.32 3.04 3.05
N LEU A 532 11.47 2.28 2.34
CA LEU A 532 10.41 2.83 1.47
C LEU A 532 9.46 3.79 2.20
N TYR A 533 9.10 3.48 3.46
CA TYR A 533 8.28 4.36 4.29
C TYR A 533 8.94 5.73 4.53
N ASP A 534 10.25 5.75 4.80
CA ASP A 534 10.99 7.00 5.03
C ASP A 534 11.12 7.82 3.75
N TRP A 535 11.05 7.16 2.59
CA TRP A 535 11.00 7.81 1.27
C TRP A 535 9.59 8.32 0.89
N GLY A 536 8.54 7.84 1.56
CA GLY A 536 7.19 8.38 1.44
C GLY A 536 6.09 7.36 1.11
N ALA A 537 6.42 6.08 0.94
CA ALA A 537 5.42 5.02 0.69
C ALA A 537 4.50 4.78 1.90
N ARG A 538 3.23 4.43 1.67
CA ARG A 538 2.25 4.26 2.75
C ARG A 538 1.24 3.17 2.37
N ALA A 539 1.01 2.22 3.28
CA ALA A 539 -0.07 1.24 3.09
C ALA A 539 -1.43 1.90 2.74
N GLY A 540 -2.01 1.48 1.62
CA GLY A 540 -3.24 2.02 1.04
C GLY A 540 -3.04 3.21 0.10
N GLN A 541 -1.79 3.58 -0.21
CA GLN A 541 -1.39 4.60 -1.17
C GLN A 541 -0.62 3.90 -2.29
N LYS A 542 -1.03 4.14 -3.53
CA LYS A 542 -0.28 3.64 -4.68
C LYS A 542 1.01 4.43 -4.84
N ASP A 543 2.14 3.74 -4.89
CA ASP A 543 3.46 4.33 -5.03
C ASP A 543 4.19 3.83 -6.30
N ILE A 544 4.96 4.73 -6.93
CA ILE A 544 5.86 4.40 -8.05
C ILE A 544 7.24 4.97 -7.73
N PHE A 545 8.27 4.13 -7.75
CA PHE A 545 9.66 4.56 -7.57
C PHE A 545 10.40 4.59 -8.91
N ILE A 546 11.16 5.67 -9.16
CA ILE A 546 11.92 5.86 -10.40
C ILE A 546 13.31 6.40 -10.08
N GLU A 547 14.34 5.64 -10.43
CA GLU A 547 15.74 6.09 -10.42
C GLU A 547 16.09 6.68 -11.79
N ILE A 548 16.68 7.86 -11.80
CA ILE A 548 17.06 8.61 -13.00
C ILE A 548 18.56 8.87 -12.98
N ASP A 549 19.26 8.19 -13.88
CA ASP A 549 20.62 8.54 -14.27
C ASP A 549 20.58 9.55 -15.42
N TYR A 550 21.59 10.41 -15.49
CA TYR A 550 21.68 11.42 -16.54
C TYR A 550 23.10 11.57 -17.03
N MET A 551 23.28 11.63 -18.35
CA MET A 551 24.62 11.79 -18.92
C MET A 551 25.25 13.13 -18.54
N ASP A 552 26.58 13.17 -18.43
CA ASP A 552 27.33 14.43 -18.39
C ASP A 552 27.01 15.27 -19.64
N ALA A 553 26.19 16.30 -19.42
CA ALA A 553 25.67 17.16 -20.47
C ALA A 553 26.77 17.95 -21.21
N THR A 554 27.99 18.02 -20.65
CA THR A 554 29.14 18.73 -21.22
C THR A 554 30.06 17.85 -22.04
N ASN A 555 29.85 16.52 -22.06
CA ASN A 555 30.74 15.55 -22.67
C ASN A 555 32.20 15.77 -22.23
N ASN A 556 32.44 15.67 -20.93
CA ASN A 556 33.71 15.94 -20.26
C ASN A 556 34.26 17.36 -20.59
N GLY A 557 33.38 18.35 -20.67
CA GLY A 557 33.70 19.73 -21.03
C GLY A 557 34.01 19.97 -22.51
N ALA A 558 33.75 19.01 -23.41
CA ALA A 558 33.94 19.16 -24.85
C ALA A 558 32.86 20.06 -25.50
N GLN A 559 31.69 20.20 -24.87
CA GLN A 559 30.58 21.04 -25.31
C GLN A 559 29.97 21.83 -24.14
N PRO A 560 29.25 22.95 -24.40
CA PRO A 560 28.38 23.55 -23.40
C PRO A 560 27.36 22.52 -22.91
N ALA A 561 26.96 22.59 -21.63
CA ALA A 561 25.95 21.71 -21.07
C ALA A 561 24.66 21.76 -21.91
N ASP A 562 24.24 20.62 -22.44
CA ASP A 562 22.97 20.47 -23.12
C ASP A 562 21.82 20.38 -22.10
N ALA A 563 20.93 21.35 -22.13
CA ALA A 563 19.82 21.42 -21.17
C ALA A 563 18.79 20.28 -21.36
N GLY A 564 18.77 19.62 -22.53
CA GLY A 564 17.90 18.46 -22.76
C GLY A 564 18.33 17.20 -22.00
N ILE A 565 19.63 17.09 -21.67
CA ILE A 565 20.22 15.93 -20.99
C ILE A 565 20.08 16.03 -19.47
N THR A 566 20.18 17.23 -18.90
CA THR A 566 20.03 17.39 -17.44
C THR A 566 18.54 17.41 -17.07
N PRO A 567 18.05 16.50 -16.21
CA PRO A 567 16.68 16.54 -15.71
C PRO A 567 16.34 17.90 -15.10
N ARG A 568 15.06 18.32 -15.19
CA ARG A 568 14.55 19.54 -14.56
C ARG A 568 13.63 19.21 -13.39
N LYS A 569 13.86 19.86 -12.24
CA LYS A 569 13.05 19.67 -11.03
C LYS A 569 11.57 19.95 -11.32
N GLU A 570 11.31 20.96 -12.15
CA GLU A 570 9.98 21.36 -12.58
C GLU A 570 9.29 20.32 -13.46
N ALA A 571 10.04 19.63 -14.33
CA ALA A 571 9.49 18.59 -15.21
C ALA A 571 9.09 17.35 -14.39
N LEU A 572 9.95 16.92 -13.46
CA LEU A 572 9.66 15.81 -12.56
C LEU A 572 8.45 16.11 -11.68
N GLN A 573 8.39 17.32 -11.11
CA GLN A 573 7.24 17.73 -10.29
C GLN A 573 5.94 17.71 -11.10
N LYS A 574 5.96 18.12 -12.38
CA LYS A 574 4.78 18.08 -13.23
C LYS A 574 4.25 16.66 -13.43
N VAL A 575 5.13 15.67 -13.60
CA VAL A 575 4.74 14.26 -13.65
C VAL A 575 4.14 13.82 -12.32
N LYS A 576 4.77 14.16 -11.18
CA LYS A 576 4.22 13.86 -9.84
C LYS A 576 2.80 14.42 -9.67
N ASP A 577 2.57 15.66 -10.09
CA ASP A 577 1.28 16.33 -9.91
C ASP A 577 0.16 15.64 -10.71
N VAL A 578 0.45 15.17 -11.92
CA VAL A 578 -0.53 14.44 -12.75
C VAL A 578 -0.92 13.12 -12.10
N PHE A 579 0.05 12.30 -11.68
CA PHE A 579 -0.24 11.04 -10.98
C PHE A 579 -0.90 11.26 -9.61
N ALA A 580 -0.49 12.29 -8.86
CA ALA A 580 -1.09 12.62 -7.57
C ALA A 580 -2.57 12.98 -7.71
N SER A 581 -2.98 13.61 -8.82
CA SER A 581 -4.38 13.87 -9.12
C SER A 581 -5.23 12.60 -9.29
N ARG A 582 -4.57 11.46 -9.53
CA ARG A 582 -5.15 10.12 -9.67
C ARG A 582 -4.91 9.23 -8.44
N GLY A 583 -4.43 9.80 -7.35
CA GLY A 583 -4.17 9.08 -6.09
C GLY A 583 -2.95 8.15 -6.17
N ILE A 584 -1.99 8.43 -7.05
CA ILE A 584 -0.74 7.70 -7.19
C ILE A 584 0.41 8.65 -6.88
N VAL A 585 1.33 8.26 -5.99
CA VAL A 585 2.49 9.06 -5.61
C VAL A 585 3.73 8.55 -6.35
N VAL A 586 4.45 9.47 -7.00
CA VAL A 586 5.69 9.14 -7.73
C VAL A 586 6.89 9.66 -6.94
N HIS A 587 7.85 8.78 -6.69
CA HIS A 587 9.11 9.04 -6.00
C HIS A 587 10.25 9.01 -7.00
N PHE A 588 10.85 10.17 -7.25
CA PHE A 588 12.00 10.31 -8.13
C PHE A 588 13.31 10.31 -7.34
N ASP A 589 14.33 9.67 -7.89
CA ASP A 589 15.71 9.70 -7.41
C ASP A 589 16.65 10.12 -8.55
N VAL A 590 17.21 11.34 -8.45
CA VAL A 590 18.25 11.87 -9.36
C VAL A 590 19.57 12.10 -8.60
N GLY A 591 19.69 11.51 -7.41
CA GLY A 591 20.80 11.67 -6.50
C GLY A 591 21.09 13.12 -6.13
N ASP A 592 22.36 13.48 -6.15
CA ASP A 592 22.85 14.76 -5.63
C ASP A 592 22.59 15.95 -6.58
N LEU A 593 21.85 15.77 -7.68
CA LEU A 593 21.64 16.80 -8.70
C LEU A 593 21.05 18.11 -8.12
N TYR A 594 20.08 18.00 -7.20
CA TYR A 594 19.43 19.16 -6.57
C TYR A 594 19.83 19.40 -5.10
N ASP A 595 20.45 18.42 -4.45
CA ASP A 595 20.97 18.53 -3.09
C ASP A 595 22.47 18.14 -3.02
N PRO A 596 23.37 18.96 -3.60
CA PRO A 596 24.79 18.66 -3.64
C PRO A 596 25.41 18.81 -2.24
N GLY A 597 25.54 17.70 -1.51
CA GLY A 597 26.30 17.61 -0.26
C GLY A 597 25.51 17.24 0.99
N SER A 598 24.45 16.45 0.88
CA SER A 598 23.69 15.93 2.01
C SER A 598 23.27 14.48 1.72
N GLY A 599 22.84 13.73 2.74
CA GLY A 599 22.40 12.35 2.54
C GLY A 599 21.07 12.28 1.78
N ILE A 600 20.33 11.21 2.00
CA ILE A 600 18.98 11.03 1.46
C ILE A 600 18.08 12.25 1.80
N ASN A 601 17.42 12.80 0.79
CA ASN A 601 16.49 13.92 0.88
C ASN A 601 15.37 13.79 -0.17
N PRO A 602 14.25 13.12 0.16
CA PRO A 602 13.15 12.87 -0.78
C PRO A 602 12.49 14.14 -1.36
N ASP A 603 12.50 15.26 -0.61
CA ASP A 603 11.94 16.55 -1.07
C ASP A 603 12.77 17.20 -2.21
N GLU A 604 14.03 16.78 -2.34
CA GLU A 604 14.96 17.18 -3.39
C GLU A 604 15.22 16.06 -4.40
N PHE A 605 14.35 15.04 -4.45
CA PHE A 605 14.46 13.89 -5.35
C PHE A 605 15.76 13.11 -5.19
N ASN A 606 16.20 12.90 -3.94
CA ASN A 606 17.37 12.09 -3.61
C ASN A 606 16.98 10.97 -2.64
N LEU A 607 16.97 9.74 -3.13
CA LEU A 607 16.71 8.53 -2.35
C LEU A 607 17.97 7.67 -2.16
N GLY A 608 19.15 8.16 -2.60
CA GLY A 608 20.45 7.50 -2.44
C GLY A 608 20.96 6.74 -3.67
N GLY A 609 20.35 6.93 -4.84
CA GLY A 609 20.82 6.51 -6.18
C GLY A 609 20.81 7.66 -7.15
N GLY A 610 20.74 7.37 -8.45
CA GLY A 610 20.71 8.39 -9.50
C GLY A 610 22.05 9.11 -9.64
N ASP A 611 22.75 8.88 -10.75
CA ASP A 611 24.10 9.38 -10.98
C ASP A 611 24.21 10.26 -12.23
N GLU A 612 25.18 11.20 -12.19
CA GLU A 612 25.76 11.73 -13.43
C GLU A 612 26.65 10.66 -14.05
N VAL A 613 26.27 10.16 -15.23
CA VAL A 613 26.94 9.05 -15.92
C VAL A 613 27.76 9.51 -17.14
N PRO A 614 28.73 8.70 -17.62
CA PRO A 614 29.54 9.10 -18.78
C PRO A 614 28.71 9.37 -20.04
N PHE A 615 29.03 10.47 -20.74
CA PHE A 615 28.38 10.84 -22.00
C PHE A 615 28.59 9.81 -23.12
N GLN A 616 27.51 9.50 -23.83
CA GLN A 616 27.55 8.82 -25.13
C GLN A 616 26.73 9.60 -26.14
N ASN A 617 27.19 9.60 -27.38
CA ASN A 617 26.47 10.31 -28.43
C ASN A 617 25.13 9.63 -28.76
N GLN A 618 25.06 8.29 -28.63
CA GLN A 618 23.90 7.46 -28.91
C GLN A 618 23.78 6.38 -27.85
N VAL A 619 22.56 6.10 -27.39
CA VAL A 619 22.24 4.95 -26.53
C VAL A 619 20.84 4.44 -26.88
N ASP A 620 20.70 3.13 -27.00
CA ASP A 620 19.42 2.47 -27.24
C ASP A 620 19.37 1.14 -26.45
N PHE A 621 18.42 0.27 -26.79
CA PHE A 621 18.25 -1.04 -26.14
C PHE A 621 19.05 -2.18 -26.82
N ASP A 622 19.59 -1.96 -28.02
CA ASP A 622 20.11 -3.01 -28.90
C ASP A 622 21.63 -2.89 -29.19
N ASN A 623 22.15 -1.68 -29.25
CA ASN A 623 23.49 -1.31 -29.70
C ASN A 623 24.33 -0.79 -28.53
N GLN A 624 25.40 -1.52 -28.22
CA GLN A 624 26.30 -1.24 -27.11
C GLN A 624 27.09 0.09 -27.28
N PRO A 625 27.24 0.91 -26.21
CA PRO A 625 26.63 0.72 -24.89
C PRO A 625 25.11 0.98 -24.94
N THR A 626 24.36 0.09 -24.30
CA THR A 626 22.90 0.12 -24.16
C THR A 626 22.49 0.73 -22.82
N VAL A 627 21.21 1.07 -22.66
CA VAL A 627 20.65 1.50 -21.36
C VAL A 627 20.91 0.49 -20.24
N TYR A 628 20.91 -0.80 -20.58
CA TYR A 628 21.21 -1.86 -19.63
C TYR A 628 22.64 -1.76 -19.10
N ASP A 629 23.63 -1.39 -19.91
CA ASP A 629 25.02 -1.30 -19.42
C ASP A 629 25.19 -0.18 -18.39
N TYR A 630 24.45 0.93 -18.55
CA TYR A 630 24.40 1.99 -17.55
C TYR A 630 23.75 1.52 -16.25
N LYS A 631 22.54 0.94 -16.35
CA LYS A 631 21.84 0.37 -15.20
C LYS A 631 22.73 -0.62 -14.45
N LEU A 632 23.40 -1.50 -15.17
CA LEU A 632 24.28 -2.50 -14.57
C LEU A 632 25.46 -1.89 -13.79
N ASP A 633 25.96 -0.72 -14.18
CA ASP A 633 27.10 -0.06 -13.53
C ASP A 633 26.66 0.87 -12.37
N HIS A 634 25.44 1.43 -12.43
CA HIS A 634 25.00 2.54 -11.57
C HIS A 634 23.78 2.22 -10.69
N PHE A 635 23.01 1.18 -10.99
CA PHE A 635 21.78 0.84 -10.26
C PHE A 635 22.02 -0.16 -9.13
N ASP A 636 21.43 0.11 -7.96
CA ASP A 636 21.46 -0.84 -6.85
C ASP A 636 20.53 -2.03 -7.09
N TYR A 637 21.07 -3.26 -7.07
CA TYR A 637 20.26 -4.45 -7.33
C TYR A 637 19.15 -4.69 -6.30
N ALA A 638 19.24 -4.13 -5.09
CA ALA A 638 18.14 -4.14 -4.11
C ALA A 638 16.89 -3.39 -4.61
N ARG A 639 17.07 -2.40 -5.49
CA ARG A 639 15.98 -1.60 -6.07
C ARG A 639 15.26 -2.28 -7.20
N PHE A 640 15.81 -3.38 -7.72
CA PHE A 640 15.36 -4.04 -8.94
C PHE A 640 13.87 -4.41 -8.96
N GLN A 641 13.31 -4.68 -7.78
CA GLN A 641 11.94 -5.14 -7.66
C GLN A 641 10.91 -4.03 -7.45
N ILE A 642 11.35 -2.80 -7.15
CA ILE A 642 10.49 -1.68 -6.73
C ILE A 642 10.67 -0.45 -7.64
N PHE A 643 11.82 -0.31 -8.32
CA PHE A 643 12.13 0.87 -9.12
C PHE A 643 12.02 0.63 -10.62
N HIS A 644 11.47 1.62 -11.31
CA HIS A 644 11.76 1.88 -12.72
C HIS A 644 13.12 2.58 -12.83
N TYR A 645 13.85 2.30 -13.90
CA TYR A 645 15.11 2.95 -14.21
C TYR A 645 14.97 3.78 -15.49
N ALA A 646 15.45 5.01 -15.44
CA ALA A 646 15.43 5.94 -16.54
C ALA A 646 16.81 6.51 -16.80
N LEU A 647 17.20 6.58 -18.07
CA LEU A 647 18.43 7.25 -18.49
C LEU A 647 18.10 8.50 -19.31
N PHE A 648 18.44 9.67 -18.77
CA PHE A 648 18.46 10.91 -19.54
C PHE A 648 19.72 10.95 -20.40
N ALA A 649 19.53 10.75 -21.69
CA ALA A 649 20.57 10.56 -22.69
C ALA A 649 20.61 11.68 -23.73
N ASN A 650 21.68 11.67 -24.54
CA ASN A 650 21.81 12.58 -25.67
C ASN A 650 20.78 12.27 -26.77
N THR A 651 20.96 11.20 -27.55
CA THR A 651 20.02 10.78 -28.60
C THR A 651 19.94 9.25 -28.68
N ILE A 652 18.86 8.70 -29.24
CA ILE A 652 18.76 7.25 -29.54
C ILE A 652 19.61 6.87 -30.77
N GLU A 653 19.54 7.70 -31.82
CA GLU A 653 20.40 7.58 -33.02
C GLU A 653 20.92 8.95 -33.45
N ALA A 654 21.96 9.01 -34.29
CA ALA A 654 22.56 10.28 -34.71
C ALA A 654 21.55 11.18 -35.44
N GLY A 655 21.33 12.40 -34.92
CA GLY A 655 20.40 13.36 -35.49
C GLY A 655 18.93 12.95 -35.34
N SER A 656 18.64 12.00 -34.46
CA SER A 656 17.28 11.61 -34.12
C SER A 656 16.51 12.76 -33.49
N THR A 657 15.21 12.75 -33.72
CA THR A 657 14.24 13.60 -33.02
C THR A 657 13.25 12.76 -32.21
N ILE A 658 13.60 11.50 -31.95
CA ILE A 658 12.85 10.61 -31.06
C ILE A 658 13.06 11.12 -29.62
N GLY A 659 11.96 11.38 -28.91
CA GLY A 659 11.97 11.95 -27.57
C GLY A 659 12.50 10.99 -26.50
N GLY A 660 12.11 9.73 -26.60
CA GLY A 660 12.51 8.67 -25.69
C GLY A 660 12.25 7.29 -26.30
N GLN A 661 12.53 6.25 -25.52
CA GLN A 661 12.18 4.87 -25.84
C GLN A 661 12.09 4.06 -24.56
N ALA A 662 11.08 3.21 -24.44
CA ALA A 662 10.85 2.40 -23.26
C ALA A 662 10.44 0.97 -23.58
N GLU A 663 10.59 0.12 -22.59
CA GLU A 663 9.98 -1.20 -22.59
C GLU A 663 8.45 -1.13 -22.47
N ILE A 664 7.75 -2.10 -23.07
CA ILE A 664 6.32 -2.30 -22.85
C ILE A 664 6.15 -3.28 -21.69
N LEU A 665 5.40 -2.86 -20.66
CA LEU A 665 5.25 -3.64 -19.42
C LEU A 665 6.60 -4.03 -18.80
N GLY A 666 7.57 -3.12 -18.90
CA GLY A 666 8.91 -3.26 -18.36
C GLY A 666 9.21 -2.26 -17.27
N ASN A 667 10.50 -2.04 -17.02
CA ASN A 667 10.94 -1.06 -16.03
C ASN A 667 12.07 -0.17 -16.50
N ASP A 668 12.50 -0.30 -17.75
CA ASP A 668 13.61 0.47 -18.32
C ASP A 668 13.13 1.46 -19.37
N MET A 669 13.61 2.70 -19.28
CA MET A 669 13.29 3.76 -20.24
C MET A 669 14.46 4.71 -20.49
N ILE A 670 14.45 5.33 -21.67
CA ILE A 670 15.42 6.31 -22.14
C ILE A 670 14.68 7.61 -22.44
N ILE A 671 15.17 8.73 -21.91
CA ILE A 671 14.73 10.08 -22.27
C ILE A 671 15.85 10.73 -23.08
N SER A 672 15.66 10.91 -24.39
CA SER A 672 16.71 11.29 -25.34
C SER A 672 16.48 12.65 -25.97
N LEU A 673 16.47 13.71 -25.14
CA LEU A 673 16.16 15.08 -25.55
C LEU A 673 17.39 15.96 -25.81
N GLY A 674 18.60 15.38 -25.82
CA GLY A 674 19.84 16.06 -26.20
C GLY A 674 19.90 16.39 -27.70
N ASP A 675 20.76 17.34 -28.07
CA ASP A 675 20.94 17.88 -29.43
C ASP A 675 19.66 18.47 -30.07
N MET A 676 18.57 18.64 -29.30
CA MET A 676 17.31 19.23 -29.76
C MET A 676 17.29 20.77 -29.68
N GLY A 677 18.35 21.40 -29.15
CA GLY A 677 18.45 22.85 -28.99
C GLY A 677 17.58 23.44 -27.87
N LEU A 678 17.15 22.61 -26.92
CA LEU A 678 16.41 23.04 -25.73
C LEU A 678 17.29 23.91 -24.84
N ASN A 679 16.71 24.95 -24.24
CA ASN A 679 17.46 25.94 -23.46
C ASN A 679 16.54 26.75 -22.55
N THR A 680 17.12 27.56 -21.67
CA THR A 680 16.39 28.41 -20.71
C THR A 680 16.54 29.91 -21.02
N SER A 681 16.78 30.26 -22.30
CA SER A 681 17.10 31.65 -22.67
C SER A 681 15.91 32.61 -22.58
N THR A 682 14.68 32.10 -22.72
CA THR A 682 13.43 32.85 -22.55
C THR A 682 12.41 32.00 -21.80
N PRO A 683 11.37 32.60 -21.18
CA PRO A 683 10.31 31.83 -20.52
C PRO A 683 9.65 30.79 -21.44
N GLU A 684 9.47 31.12 -22.72
CA GLU A 684 8.89 30.21 -23.71
C GLU A 684 9.80 29.00 -23.99
N GLN A 685 11.12 29.22 -24.08
CA GLN A 685 12.10 28.14 -24.27
C GLN A 685 12.25 27.28 -23.01
N GLU A 686 12.21 27.91 -21.83
CA GLU A 686 12.23 27.20 -20.54
C GLU A 686 10.97 26.33 -20.37
N ASN A 687 9.78 26.88 -20.65
CA ASN A 687 8.54 26.10 -20.67
C ASN A 687 8.62 24.94 -21.65
N LYS A 688 9.16 25.18 -22.86
CA LYS A 688 9.36 24.11 -23.85
C LYS A 688 10.25 23.00 -23.32
N LEU A 689 11.39 23.34 -22.71
CA LEU A 689 12.29 22.37 -22.09
C LEU A 689 11.56 21.56 -21.01
N ILE A 690 10.89 22.23 -20.07
CA ILE A 690 10.18 21.60 -18.95
C ILE A 690 9.06 20.68 -19.48
N ASN A 691 8.24 21.17 -20.40
CA ASN A 691 7.09 20.44 -20.94
C ASN A 691 7.53 19.23 -21.78
N TYR A 692 8.61 19.37 -22.57
CA TYR A 692 9.15 18.25 -23.34
C TYR A 692 9.70 17.15 -22.42
N GLN A 693 10.49 17.52 -21.41
CA GLN A 693 10.97 16.52 -20.44
C GLN A 693 9.82 15.83 -19.70
N ALA A 694 8.83 16.59 -19.21
CA ALA A 694 7.72 16.05 -18.44
C ALA A 694 6.85 15.07 -19.28
N VAL A 695 6.52 15.47 -20.51
CA VAL A 695 5.62 14.67 -21.36
C VAL A 695 6.32 13.44 -21.94
N THR A 696 7.61 13.55 -22.29
CA THR A 696 8.39 12.39 -22.73
C THR A 696 8.55 11.41 -21.57
N LEU A 697 8.92 11.87 -20.37
CA LEU A 697 9.02 10.98 -19.21
C LEU A 697 7.69 10.28 -18.90
N MET A 698 6.56 11.01 -18.95
CA MET A 698 5.24 10.41 -18.72
C MET A 698 4.84 9.42 -19.83
N HIS A 699 5.18 9.71 -21.09
CA HIS A 699 4.93 8.82 -22.24
C HIS A 699 5.71 7.50 -22.10
N GLU A 700 7.01 7.60 -21.86
CA GLU A 700 7.87 6.42 -21.68
C GLU A 700 7.48 5.60 -20.44
N LEU A 701 7.11 6.27 -19.35
CA LEU A 701 6.55 5.60 -18.18
C LEU A 701 5.22 4.90 -18.52
N GLY A 702 4.37 5.49 -19.37
CA GLY A 702 3.14 4.86 -19.84
C GLY A 702 3.38 3.52 -20.53
N HIS A 703 4.45 3.38 -21.31
CA HIS A 703 4.86 2.09 -21.89
C HIS A 703 5.25 1.07 -20.81
N ASN A 704 6.06 1.48 -19.84
CA ASN A 704 6.41 0.63 -18.70
C ASN A 704 5.18 0.17 -17.90
N LEU A 705 4.15 1.02 -17.81
CA LEU A 705 2.87 0.71 -17.17
C LEU A 705 1.88 -0.04 -18.08
N GLY A 706 2.28 -0.34 -19.32
CA GLY A 706 1.60 -1.23 -20.25
C GLY A 706 0.68 -0.60 -21.27
N LEU A 707 0.77 0.72 -21.45
CA LEU A 707 0.09 1.42 -22.51
C LEU A 707 0.86 1.30 -23.83
N GLN A 708 0.13 1.30 -24.94
CA GLN A 708 0.65 1.53 -26.29
C GLN A 708 0.14 2.89 -26.79
N HIS A 709 0.59 3.31 -27.97
CA HIS A 709 0.26 4.66 -28.48
C HIS A 709 -1.23 4.94 -28.77
N GLY A 710 -2.06 3.90 -28.76
CA GLY A 710 -3.52 3.96 -28.86
C GLY A 710 -4.23 3.39 -27.62
N GLY A 711 -3.54 3.29 -26.49
CA GLY A 711 -4.02 2.72 -25.22
C GLY A 711 -3.64 1.25 -25.12
N PHE A 712 -4.35 0.39 -25.87
CA PHE A 712 -4.12 -1.06 -25.91
C PHE A 712 -3.62 -1.55 -27.29
N GLU A 713 -3.36 -0.62 -28.21
CA GLU A 713 -2.92 -0.89 -29.59
C GLU A 713 -1.88 0.14 -30.04
N GLU A 714 -1.04 -0.22 -31.01
CA GLU A 714 0.00 0.64 -31.61
C GLU A 714 -0.55 1.80 -32.47
N LYS A 715 -1.88 1.96 -32.54
CA LYS A 715 -2.54 2.87 -33.47
C LYS A 715 -2.49 4.32 -32.97
N ASN A 716 -1.64 5.10 -33.63
CA ASN A 716 -1.42 6.52 -33.38
C ASN A 716 -2.43 7.46 -34.06
N TYR A 717 -2.39 8.74 -33.67
CA TYR A 717 -3.10 9.88 -34.28
C TYR A 717 -4.63 9.75 -34.32
N LYS A 718 -5.20 8.93 -33.43
CA LYS A 718 -6.64 8.88 -33.19
C LYS A 718 -7.08 10.19 -32.54
N ALA A 719 -7.88 11.00 -33.22
CA ALA A 719 -8.24 12.33 -32.72
C ALA A 719 -9.00 12.26 -31.37
N ASN A 720 -9.84 11.25 -31.17
CA ASN A 720 -10.61 11.05 -29.94
C ASN A 720 -9.87 10.32 -28.82
N TYR A 721 -8.61 9.91 -29.01
CA TYR A 721 -7.78 9.31 -27.95
C TYR A 721 -6.85 10.38 -27.40
N VAL A 722 -7.36 11.18 -26.46
CA VAL A 722 -6.68 12.33 -25.87
C VAL A 722 -5.78 11.87 -24.72
N SER A 723 -4.56 11.48 -25.06
CA SER A 723 -3.56 10.93 -24.14
C SER A 723 -2.16 11.34 -24.57
N VAL A 724 -1.24 11.48 -23.63
CA VAL A 724 0.19 11.70 -23.93
C VAL A 724 0.80 10.53 -24.74
N MET A 725 0.20 9.34 -24.67
CA MET A 725 0.61 8.17 -25.46
C MET A 725 0.38 8.35 -26.97
N ASN A 726 -0.46 9.30 -27.37
CA ASN A 726 -0.77 9.56 -28.77
C ASN A 726 0.14 10.67 -29.32
N TYR A 727 0.88 10.40 -30.40
CA TYR A 727 1.77 11.39 -31.01
C TYR A 727 1.09 12.65 -31.57
N LEU A 728 -0.24 12.65 -31.73
CA LEU A 728 -0.95 13.89 -32.04
C LEU A 728 -0.80 14.92 -30.89
N TYR A 729 -0.63 14.43 -29.66
CA TYR A 729 -0.64 15.22 -28.44
C TYR A 729 0.71 15.23 -27.69
N SER A 730 1.54 14.20 -27.80
CA SER A 730 2.76 14.03 -26.97
C SER A 730 3.62 15.30 -26.86
N PHE A 731 4.04 15.93 -27.97
CA PHE A 731 4.83 17.17 -27.91
C PHE A 731 4.02 18.47 -27.97
N ASN A 732 2.72 18.39 -28.29
CA ASN A 732 1.86 19.56 -28.48
C ASN A 732 0.94 19.86 -27.28
N GLY A 733 0.86 18.93 -26.31
CA GLY A 733 -0.03 18.98 -25.17
C GLY A 733 -1.47 18.61 -25.54
N LEU A 734 -2.25 18.23 -24.52
CA LEU A 734 -3.65 17.87 -24.69
C LEU A 734 -4.52 19.11 -24.97
N PRO A 735 -5.55 19.00 -25.84
CA PRO A 735 -6.51 20.07 -26.06
C PRO A 735 -7.44 20.32 -24.87
N GLU A 736 -7.93 21.55 -24.78
CA GLU A 736 -9.04 21.85 -23.89
C GLU A 736 -10.36 21.55 -24.60
N ILE A 737 -11.08 20.53 -24.11
CA ILE A 737 -12.37 20.10 -24.67
C ILE A 737 -13.36 21.27 -24.67
N GLY A 738 -14.04 21.45 -25.79
CA GLY A 738 -14.99 22.53 -26.04
C GLY A 738 -14.35 23.88 -26.36
N LYS A 739 -13.02 23.98 -26.47
CA LYS A 739 -12.30 25.21 -26.82
C LYS A 739 -11.23 24.95 -27.88
N ASN A 740 -11.63 25.02 -29.15
CA ASN A 740 -10.72 24.84 -30.29
C ASN A 740 -9.98 23.49 -30.23
N GLU A 741 -10.69 22.44 -29.81
CA GLU A 741 -10.12 21.11 -29.53
C GLU A 741 -9.51 20.40 -30.76
N GLY A 742 -9.82 20.87 -31.97
CA GLY A 742 -9.22 20.39 -33.22
C GLY A 742 -7.84 20.99 -33.54
N ASP A 743 -7.32 21.93 -32.75
CA ASP A 743 -6.09 22.66 -33.09
C ASP A 743 -4.84 21.79 -33.28
N ARG A 744 -4.68 20.69 -32.53
CA ARG A 744 -3.58 19.73 -32.75
C ARG A 744 -3.74 18.98 -34.06
N LEU A 745 -4.98 18.60 -34.39
CA LEU A 745 -5.31 17.98 -35.67
C LEU A 745 -4.99 18.93 -36.82
N TYR A 746 -5.36 20.21 -36.70
CA TYR A 746 -5.06 21.20 -37.72
C TYR A 746 -3.56 21.46 -37.86
N ASN A 747 -2.86 21.60 -36.73
CA ASN A 747 -1.42 21.81 -36.72
C ASN A 747 -0.64 20.63 -37.29
N TYR A 748 -1.16 19.41 -37.18
CA TYR A 748 -0.48 18.22 -37.69
C TYR A 748 -0.83 17.91 -39.15
N PHE A 749 -2.12 17.95 -39.52
CA PHE A 749 -2.59 17.51 -40.85
C PHE A 749 -2.79 18.65 -41.87
N TYR A 750 -2.89 19.89 -41.39
CA TYR A 750 -3.33 21.05 -42.18
C TYR A 750 -2.46 22.31 -41.94
N ASP A 751 -1.22 22.14 -41.48
CA ASP A 751 -0.28 23.25 -41.20
C ASP A 751 -0.02 24.17 -42.40
N ASP A 752 -0.17 23.64 -43.60
CA ASP A 752 0.01 24.33 -44.88
C ASP A 752 -1.30 24.82 -45.52
N VAL A 753 -2.45 24.61 -44.87
CA VAL A 753 -3.76 25.06 -45.34
C VAL A 753 -4.18 26.30 -44.56
N GLU A 754 -4.11 27.46 -45.22
CA GLU A 754 -4.35 28.78 -44.62
C GLU A 754 -5.71 28.90 -43.90
N ASP A 755 -6.73 28.17 -44.36
CA ASP A 755 -8.09 28.19 -43.79
C ASP A 755 -8.22 27.40 -42.47
N CYS A 756 -7.29 26.49 -42.15
CA CYS A 756 -7.31 25.68 -40.92
C CYS A 756 -6.06 25.84 -40.06
N ALA A 757 -5.00 26.45 -40.57
CA ALA A 757 -3.79 26.71 -39.82
C ALA A 757 -4.09 27.62 -38.61
N GLY A 758 -4.11 27.02 -37.41
CA GLY A 758 -4.42 27.69 -36.15
C GLY A 758 -3.22 27.77 -35.19
N THR A 759 -3.33 28.64 -34.19
CA THR A 759 -2.39 28.66 -33.04
C THR A 759 -2.82 27.63 -32.01
N LEU A 760 -1.87 26.87 -31.47
CA LEU A 760 -2.14 25.91 -30.41
C LEU A 760 -2.54 26.64 -29.11
N THR A 761 -3.66 26.22 -28.53
CA THR A 761 -4.03 26.56 -27.14
C THR A 761 -3.18 25.75 -26.17
N ASN A 762 -2.77 26.30 -25.02
CA ASN A 762 -1.97 25.59 -24.01
C ASN A 762 -0.73 24.88 -24.62
N SER A 763 -0.02 25.57 -25.54
CA SER A 763 1.09 24.97 -26.29
C SER A 763 2.27 24.59 -25.40
N PHE A 764 3.20 23.82 -25.95
CA PHE A 764 4.44 23.42 -25.27
C PHE A 764 5.33 24.57 -24.83
N GLU A 765 5.14 25.79 -25.34
CA GLU A 765 5.88 26.99 -24.91
C GLU A 765 5.19 27.73 -23.75
N SER A 766 4.03 27.25 -23.30
CA SER A 766 3.22 27.87 -22.25
C SER A 766 3.35 27.14 -20.90
N ASP A 767 3.12 27.89 -19.82
CA ASP A 767 2.97 27.36 -18.47
C ASP A 767 1.62 26.65 -18.24
N SER A 768 0.66 26.88 -19.14
CA SER A 768 -0.66 26.24 -19.18
C SER A 768 -0.70 24.87 -19.88
N PHE A 769 0.45 24.31 -20.30
CA PHE A 769 0.52 23.04 -21.02
C PHE A 769 -0.12 21.89 -20.23
N VAL A 770 -1.05 21.18 -20.87
CA VAL A 770 -1.80 20.06 -20.29
C VAL A 770 -1.21 18.73 -20.77
N MET A 771 -1.00 17.81 -19.83
CA MET A 771 -0.57 16.44 -20.09
C MET A 771 -1.33 15.50 -19.15
N ASP A 772 -1.87 14.41 -19.70
CA ASP A 772 -2.62 13.40 -18.96
C ASP A 772 -2.69 12.10 -19.79
N PHE A 773 -3.00 10.97 -19.14
CA PHE A 773 -3.50 9.79 -19.85
C PHE A 773 -5.01 9.92 -20.09
N SER A 774 -5.56 9.12 -21.01
CA SER A 774 -6.99 9.20 -21.31
C SER A 774 -7.86 8.53 -20.25
N ASP A 775 -9.04 9.11 -19.99
CA ASP A 775 -10.11 8.56 -19.14
C ASP A 775 -11.07 7.65 -19.92
N GLY A 776 -10.91 7.51 -21.24
CA GLY A 776 -11.80 6.68 -22.07
C GLY A 776 -13.21 7.24 -22.26
N ASP A 777 -13.39 8.54 -22.02
CA ASP A 777 -14.69 9.22 -22.03
C ASP A 777 -15.22 9.49 -23.45
N ALA A 778 -14.36 9.51 -24.48
CA ALA A 778 -14.79 9.85 -25.82
C ALA A 778 -15.50 8.68 -26.53
N ILE A 779 -16.54 9.02 -27.30
CA ILE A 779 -17.24 8.04 -28.12
C ILE A 779 -16.35 7.55 -29.28
N ASN A 780 -16.69 6.37 -29.80
CA ASN A 780 -16.08 5.87 -31.03
C ASN A 780 -16.39 6.77 -32.23
N LEU A 781 -15.35 7.16 -32.97
CA LEU A 781 -15.45 7.91 -34.22
C LEU A 781 -15.09 7.03 -35.41
N ASN A 782 -15.82 7.13 -36.53
CA ASN A 782 -15.52 6.35 -37.73
C ASN A 782 -14.84 7.24 -38.78
N ALA A 783 -13.56 7.01 -39.06
CA ALA A 783 -12.76 7.83 -39.97
C ALA A 783 -13.27 7.85 -41.42
N TYR A 784 -14.16 6.92 -41.80
CA TYR A 784 -14.81 6.92 -43.11
C TYR A 784 -16.06 7.82 -43.21
N SER A 785 -16.61 8.24 -42.07
CA SER A 785 -17.87 9.00 -41.98
C SER A 785 -17.92 9.77 -40.65
N LEU A 786 -16.95 10.65 -40.42
CA LEU A 786 -16.91 11.50 -39.24
C LEU A 786 -18.07 12.51 -39.27
N ASN A 787 -18.58 12.83 -38.08
CA ASN A 787 -19.55 13.89 -37.88
C ASN A 787 -18.84 15.01 -37.11
N GLU A 788 -18.56 16.10 -37.80
CA GLU A 788 -17.80 17.24 -37.30
C GLU A 788 -18.49 17.89 -36.10
N THR A 789 -19.82 17.88 -36.05
CA THR A 789 -20.59 18.43 -34.92
C THR A 789 -20.36 17.69 -33.60
N LEU A 790 -19.78 16.49 -33.63
CA LEU A 790 -19.41 15.73 -32.43
C LEU A 790 -18.01 16.10 -31.90
N GLY A 791 -17.26 16.93 -32.63
CA GLY A 791 -15.89 17.29 -32.30
C GLY A 791 -15.01 16.05 -32.13
N LEU A 792 -14.23 16.02 -31.06
CA LEU A 792 -13.43 14.86 -30.65
C LEU A 792 -14.25 13.75 -29.98
N GLY A 793 -15.56 13.92 -29.79
CA GLY A 793 -16.45 12.87 -29.28
C GLY A 793 -16.67 12.87 -27.76
N PHE A 794 -16.34 13.96 -27.07
CA PHE A 794 -16.64 14.15 -25.65
C PHE A 794 -18.01 14.81 -25.44
N VAL A 795 -18.55 14.76 -24.21
CA VAL A 795 -19.86 15.34 -23.88
C VAL A 795 -19.93 16.85 -24.15
N ASP A 796 -18.84 17.57 -23.90
CA ASP A 796 -18.73 19.03 -24.08
C ASP A 796 -17.95 19.42 -25.34
N SER A 797 -17.74 18.48 -26.26
CA SER A 797 -17.01 18.73 -27.51
C SER A 797 -17.65 19.83 -28.35
N THR A 798 -16.80 20.65 -28.96
CA THR A 798 -17.19 21.60 -30.01
C THR A 798 -16.79 21.08 -31.37
N GLY A 799 -17.52 21.47 -32.42
CA GLY A 799 -17.30 20.90 -33.74
C GLY A 799 -15.88 21.05 -34.27
N VAL A 800 -15.34 19.98 -34.85
CA VAL A 800 -13.99 19.90 -35.43
C VAL A 800 -14.10 19.74 -36.94
N ASP A 801 -13.47 20.65 -37.68
CA ASP A 801 -13.40 20.66 -39.15
C ASP A 801 -12.40 19.59 -39.62
N TYR A 802 -12.88 18.37 -39.80
CA TYR A 802 -12.04 17.24 -40.17
C TYR A 802 -11.62 17.31 -41.63
N ASN A 803 -12.40 17.93 -42.53
CA ASN A 803 -12.08 17.98 -43.97
C ASN A 803 -11.29 19.24 -44.37
N CYS A 804 -11.20 20.22 -43.47
CA CYS A 804 -10.59 21.52 -43.63
C CYS A 804 -11.24 22.36 -44.75
N ASP A 805 -12.57 22.46 -44.76
CA ASP A 805 -13.33 23.26 -45.73
C ASP A 805 -13.87 24.60 -45.17
N GLY A 806 -13.64 24.86 -43.89
CA GLY A 806 -13.91 26.13 -43.22
C GLY A 806 -15.21 26.17 -42.42
N ASP A 807 -15.91 25.05 -42.28
CA ASP A 807 -16.99 24.87 -41.30
C ASP A 807 -16.87 23.56 -40.51
N SER A 808 -17.76 23.31 -39.55
CA SER A 808 -17.74 22.10 -38.71
C SER A 808 -19.13 21.50 -38.55
N ASP A 809 -19.95 21.61 -39.60
CA ASP A 809 -21.34 21.14 -39.62
C ASP A 809 -21.59 19.88 -40.46
N ASP A 810 -20.55 19.33 -41.10
CA ASP A 810 -20.64 18.11 -41.88
C ASP A 810 -20.86 16.86 -41.00
N THR A 811 -21.73 15.97 -41.47
CA THR A 811 -22.09 14.73 -40.74
C THR A 811 -21.53 13.44 -41.35
N GLN A 812 -20.82 13.54 -42.48
CA GLN A 812 -20.30 12.38 -43.24
C GLN A 812 -18.94 12.68 -43.91
N VAL A 813 -17.98 13.15 -43.13
CA VAL A 813 -16.61 13.41 -43.62
C VAL A 813 -15.81 12.11 -43.72
N ASN A 814 -15.27 11.85 -44.91
CA ASN A 814 -14.36 10.72 -45.13
C ASN A 814 -12.91 11.14 -44.96
N PHE A 815 -12.48 11.28 -43.71
CA PHE A 815 -11.10 11.66 -43.36
C PHE A 815 -10.07 10.65 -43.89
N ALA A 816 -10.39 9.36 -43.79
CA ALA A 816 -9.54 8.27 -44.26
C ALA A 816 -9.30 8.29 -45.79
N GLN A 817 -10.08 9.07 -46.56
CA GLN A 817 -9.81 9.26 -47.99
C GLN A 817 -8.49 10.02 -48.22
N ASN A 818 -8.20 11.00 -47.36
CA ASN A 818 -6.99 11.80 -47.44
C ASN A 818 -5.85 11.20 -46.61
N PHE A 819 -6.18 10.46 -45.55
CA PHE A 819 -5.25 9.85 -44.59
C PHE A 819 -5.56 8.34 -44.39
N PRO A 820 -5.30 7.50 -45.40
CA PRO A 820 -5.72 6.09 -45.40
C PRO A 820 -5.10 5.23 -44.30
N GLU A 821 -3.99 5.65 -43.69
CA GLU A 821 -3.34 5.03 -42.55
C GLU A 821 -4.17 5.17 -41.25
N LEU A 822 -5.04 6.18 -41.16
CA LEU A 822 -5.94 6.41 -40.02
C LEU A 822 -7.35 5.90 -40.30
N ASN A 823 -7.47 4.82 -41.07
CA ASN A 823 -8.76 4.26 -41.42
C ASN A 823 -9.47 3.53 -40.27
N GLY A 824 -10.75 3.18 -40.48
CA GLY A 824 -11.53 2.40 -39.53
C GLY A 824 -12.15 3.22 -38.40
N THR A 825 -12.55 2.53 -37.33
CA THR A 825 -13.06 3.16 -36.11
C THR A 825 -11.88 3.57 -35.23
N TRP A 826 -11.94 4.78 -34.70
CA TRP A 826 -11.07 5.28 -33.65
C TRP A 826 -11.82 5.14 -32.33
N SER A 827 -11.23 4.39 -31.41
CA SER A 827 -11.72 4.25 -30.04
C SER A 827 -10.76 4.94 -29.09
N ASP A 828 -11.35 5.62 -28.12
CA ASP A 828 -10.66 6.05 -26.92
C ASP A 828 -10.33 4.83 -26.03
N HIS A 829 -9.47 5.02 -25.03
CA HIS A 829 -9.13 4.01 -24.04
C HIS A 829 -9.00 4.66 -22.68
N ASP A 830 -9.60 4.05 -21.66
CA ASP A 830 -9.39 4.46 -20.27
C ASP A 830 -8.02 3.94 -19.82
N ASP A 831 -6.99 4.73 -20.08
CA ASP A 831 -5.61 4.41 -19.74
C ASP A 831 -5.46 4.30 -18.21
N TRP A 832 -6.03 5.24 -17.45
CA TRP A 832 -5.87 5.31 -15.99
C TRP A 832 -6.42 4.08 -15.28
N SER A 833 -7.53 3.51 -15.74
CA SER A 833 -8.04 2.26 -15.18
C SER A 833 -7.29 1.01 -15.66
N ASN A 834 -6.41 1.14 -16.66
CA ASN A 834 -5.71 0.01 -17.29
C ASN A 834 -4.20 -0.02 -17.07
N ILE A 835 -3.58 1.06 -16.59
CA ILE A 835 -2.16 1.05 -16.18
C ILE A 835 -1.88 -0.05 -15.16
N LYS A 836 -0.65 -0.55 -15.19
CA LYS A 836 -0.16 -1.64 -14.34
C LYS A 836 1.00 -1.15 -13.49
N LEU A 837 0.75 -0.97 -12.20
CA LEU A 837 1.72 -0.39 -11.26
C LEU A 837 2.77 -1.40 -10.80
N GLY A 838 2.33 -2.60 -10.42
CA GLY A 838 3.28 -3.68 -10.13
C GLY A 838 4.09 -4.09 -11.37
N PHE A 839 5.31 -4.61 -11.15
CA PHE A 839 6.17 -5.11 -12.23
C PHE A 839 5.63 -6.41 -12.85
N TYR A 840 4.72 -6.31 -13.82
CA TYR A 840 4.13 -7.45 -14.52
C TYR A 840 4.74 -7.63 -15.93
N ARG A 841 5.83 -8.39 -16.02
CA ARG A 841 6.41 -8.74 -17.33
C ARG A 841 5.65 -9.89 -18.00
N TYR A 842 5.51 -9.82 -19.33
CA TYR A 842 5.10 -10.94 -20.18
C TYR A 842 6.30 -11.79 -20.59
N ALA A 843 6.07 -13.10 -20.72
CA ALA A 843 7.02 -14.10 -21.20
C ALA A 843 8.42 -14.06 -20.56
N ALA A 844 8.60 -13.46 -19.37
CA ALA A 844 9.77 -13.73 -18.56
C ALA A 844 9.67 -13.18 -17.12
N GLY A 845 9.45 -14.08 -16.15
CA GLY A 845 9.89 -13.80 -14.78
C GLY A 845 8.80 -13.73 -13.71
N SER A 846 9.18 -14.31 -12.59
CA SER A 846 8.58 -14.28 -11.26
C SER A 846 7.98 -12.92 -10.88
N ARG A 847 6.66 -12.87 -10.70
CA ARG A 847 5.96 -11.70 -10.13
C ARG A 847 6.47 -11.45 -8.71
N ASN A 848 6.61 -10.17 -8.36
CA ASN A 848 7.16 -9.70 -7.08
C ASN A 848 6.12 -9.66 -5.94
N LEU A 849 4.91 -10.17 -6.17
CA LEU A 849 3.85 -10.35 -5.16
C LEU A 849 3.01 -11.57 -5.54
N SER A 850 2.55 -12.30 -4.53
CA SER A 850 1.71 -13.49 -4.67
C SER A 850 0.45 -13.18 -5.51
N LEU A 851 0.37 -13.69 -6.75
CA LEU A 851 -0.86 -13.68 -7.54
C LEU A 851 -1.22 -15.09 -8.02
N GLU A 852 -2.47 -15.50 -7.75
CA GLU A 852 -3.05 -16.73 -8.28
C GLU A 852 -3.23 -16.62 -9.80
N SER A 853 -2.98 -17.72 -10.53
CA SER A 853 -3.14 -17.74 -11.99
C SER A 853 -4.62 -17.58 -12.36
N ASP A 854 -5.00 -16.44 -12.93
CA ASP A 854 -6.28 -16.34 -13.63
C ASP A 854 -6.16 -16.95 -15.04
N LYS A 855 -7.21 -17.62 -15.50
CA LYS A 855 -7.18 -18.53 -16.66
C LYS A 855 -6.95 -17.89 -18.04
N ASP A 856 -6.75 -16.57 -18.09
CA ASP A 856 -6.65 -15.79 -19.32
C ASP A 856 -5.22 -15.25 -19.61
N THR A 857 -4.20 -15.64 -18.83
CA THR A 857 -2.80 -15.20 -19.04
C THR A 857 -1.85 -16.35 -19.40
N GLU A 858 -1.22 -16.30 -20.59
CA GLU A 858 -0.17 -17.23 -21.07
C GLU A 858 1.19 -17.04 -20.33
N MET A 859 2.02 -18.10 -20.25
CA MET A 859 3.18 -18.27 -19.34
C MET A 859 4.62 -18.18 -19.97
N MET A 860 5.51 -17.29 -19.41
CA MET A 860 6.97 -17.37 -18.99
C MET A 860 8.19 -17.51 -19.98
N PRO A 861 9.54 -17.29 -19.65
CA PRO A 861 10.34 -17.20 -18.36
C PRO A 861 11.55 -16.19 -18.15
N ASP A 862 11.90 -15.91 -16.86
CA ASP A 862 13.14 -15.30 -16.26
C ASP A 862 13.25 -13.79 -15.86
N LYS A 863 13.52 -13.46 -14.57
CA LYS A 863 13.60 -12.08 -14.03
C LYS A 863 14.85 -11.74 -13.20
N VAL A 864 15.73 -12.70 -12.94
CA VAL A 864 16.92 -12.46 -12.08
C VAL A 864 18.18 -12.28 -12.90
N GLY A 865 18.05 -12.27 -14.23
CA GLY A 865 19.16 -11.86 -15.08
C GLY A 865 18.78 -11.53 -16.51
N ASP A 866 17.51 -11.68 -16.91
CA ASP A 866 16.95 -11.01 -18.10
C ASP A 866 15.91 -10.04 -17.57
N ASP A 867 16.29 -8.76 -17.44
CA ASP A 867 15.34 -7.74 -17.05
C ASP A 867 14.55 -7.16 -18.22
N ARG A 868 14.78 -7.70 -19.42
CA ARG A 868 14.34 -7.11 -20.66
C ARG A 868 12.92 -7.49 -20.99
N SER A 869 12.21 -6.54 -21.57
CA SER A 869 10.88 -6.69 -22.15
C SER A 869 10.88 -6.17 -23.59
N PRO A 870 9.84 -6.49 -24.39
CA PRO A 870 9.72 -5.93 -25.73
C PRO A 870 9.74 -4.40 -25.66
N VAL A 871 10.54 -3.78 -26.52
CA VAL A 871 10.70 -2.32 -26.57
C VAL A 871 9.63 -1.70 -27.46
N ALA A 872 9.01 -0.62 -27.00
CA ALA A 872 8.06 0.17 -27.77
C ALA A 872 8.70 0.72 -29.04
N LYS A 873 7.92 0.74 -30.12
CA LYS A 873 8.41 1.24 -31.40
C LYS A 873 8.17 2.73 -31.51
N GLU A 874 9.22 3.49 -31.27
CA GLU A 874 9.17 4.95 -31.30
C GLU A 874 9.47 5.54 -32.69
N TYR A 875 8.94 6.75 -32.94
CA TYR A 875 9.16 7.48 -34.18
C TYR A 875 9.60 8.92 -33.92
N GLY A 876 10.59 9.39 -34.68
CA GLY A 876 11.11 10.74 -34.50
C GLY A 876 10.07 11.80 -34.82
N PHE A 877 10.14 12.93 -34.10
CA PHE A 877 9.38 14.13 -34.44
C PHE A 877 9.63 14.49 -35.91
N SER A 878 8.63 14.24 -36.75
CA SER A 878 8.65 14.71 -38.11
C SER A 878 7.74 15.93 -38.19
N PRO A 879 8.28 17.15 -38.40
CA PRO A 879 7.46 18.27 -38.83
C PRO A 879 7.06 18.02 -40.29
N ARG A 880 6.22 17.01 -40.53
CA ARG A 880 5.81 16.61 -41.88
C ARG A 880 4.53 17.33 -42.24
N SER A 881 4.70 18.51 -42.81
CA SER A 881 3.68 19.13 -43.66
C SER A 881 3.18 18.14 -44.73
N ARG A 882 1.92 18.31 -45.13
CA ARG A 882 1.22 17.63 -46.25
C ARG A 882 2.05 17.44 -47.52
N SER A 883 3.08 18.27 -47.73
CA SER A 883 3.96 18.23 -48.90
C SER A 883 4.89 17.00 -48.99
N GLN A 884 5.25 16.36 -47.86
CA GLN A 884 6.24 15.27 -47.85
C GLN A 884 5.64 13.85 -47.81
N GLN A 885 4.41 13.66 -47.32
CA GLN A 885 3.76 12.34 -47.35
C GLN A 885 3.52 11.80 -48.77
N ARG A 886 3.38 12.68 -49.79
CA ARG A 886 3.28 12.26 -51.19
C ARG A 886 4.55 11.61 -51.76
N ALA A 887 5.70 11.71 -51.08
CA ALA A 887 6.97 11.18 -51.58
C ALA A 887 7.30 9.76 -51.09
N HIS A 888 6.63 9.24 -50.06
CA HIS A 888 6.98 7.95 -49.43
C HIS A 888 6.00 6.80 -49.66
N THR A 889 4.97 6.96 -50.50
CA THR A 889 4.14 5.82 -50.98
C THR A 889 4.86 4.91 -51.99
N SER A 890 6.19 4.84 -51.93
CA SER A 890 6.99 3.84 -52.64
C SER A 890 8.24 3.51 -51.83
N HIS A 891 8.10 2.81 -50.70
CA HIS A 891 9.01 1.75 -50.28
C HIS A 891 8.38 0.85 -49.21
#